data_AF-A0A6A0JT33-F1
#
_entry.id   AF-A0A6A0JT33-F1
#
_cell.length_a   1.000
_cell.length_b   1.000
_cell.length_c   1.000
_cell.angle_alpha   90.00
_cell.angle_beta   90.00
_cell.angle_gamma   90.00
#
_symmetry.space_group_name_H-M   'P 1'
#
loop_
_entity.id
_entity.type
_entity.pdbx_description
1 polymer ?
#
loop_
_entity_poly.entity_id
_entity_poly.type
_entity_poly.pdbx_seq_one_letter_code
_entity_poly.pdbx_strand_id
1 'polypeptide(L)'
;MNKWNALLNHTGRYRKYLTGSNLIILGILLFAALLRLNGLNWDSGFGFHPDERSLYLRADCMYRILAEALGYKACVSDYPNVRTGMPGISTFLNPDTSPLNPRWFPLGSVLIYLLVAIRFFLEIFVDLQALDMRYAGRILSALADIASVGMIYIIGRRLFSTRIGLLAAFFMASSAINVQSSHFYRPETFSALFCLFVFWALIRLYDEQRLRDVLIVGALLGLALSPKINVVFLVLPLFVTCFLISQANSKERGYIYLVSRLTIYLGISLLSAMCVYVLLNPYAVLDIGTYYSDVKSQSLMAKNAGMWPFTTQYVGTMPLLYQLKQSVVWGLGIPIGVISWSGVIFSIVLLCRRKASRFADSIILIWLVPQLIFLESFEVHFTRYLFCLIPFMVLLGARLLISIVDSARHIVVSGNCEKYLKGVLHWMPLHRFPNAYASNVITISFCAFVTLAILPGLAFSSVYLEPHTAVQGSEWLHLNVPSGTKILSDNHWDEFIPGMERYDVWQFPLYESDSREKISELARNLSESDYLVFYSYRPFVSALRAEDKYPLSAQYYRFLFEGKLGYELVERFHSYPSLWRVSLKDDPYSYVGLPEPLDSLQSSDSHLHINLGYADDNVVGYDHPQVLIFQNTAKLPFAMIDTMLSRVSSSLTDNSNASLLMQEETFQTQVSGGTWSERFSNSYFVNKYAAVIWLISVELIYVITLPIAIILFRFLPDRGIIFARTLGLLLISYLSWMLVNLNLMSFGREVIVISIAVTALVSGLIFWRYKEQILSVISDQWRLITLSEILFISLFLGFLMIRMFNPDLWHPFRGGEKPMDMAYLQAVARTSLFPPYDPWFSGGIMNYYYWGYLIVSVPLLITTIPPHTAFNLAVPLLFALAATGAFSIVFNLATKTCGPVNRVENNRKAFIKYLERPVMAGIIGVCFVALIGNLDGMLQIITAGLKVFYDPTYLYSGFDFWKSSRVIPPGLAVIPFGSAFWMASGYSGPSDISYHITEFPFFSFLFADLHAHMM
;
A
#
# COMPACT_ATOMS: atom_id res chain seq x y z
N MET A 1 -7.44 -45.40 22.93
CA MET A 1 -7.63 -46.06 21.62
C MET A 1 -9.08 -46.47 21.30
N ASN A 2 -10.01 -46.65 22.26
CA ASN A 2 -11.40 -47.10 21.96
C ASN A 2 -12.47 -46.01 21.75
N LYS A 3 -12.09 -44.72 21.58
CA LYS A 3 -13.00 -43.63 21.18
C LYS A 3 -12.86 -43.19 19.71
N TRP A 4 -11.93 -43.79 18.96
CA TRP A 4 -11.65 -43.42 17.56
C TRP A 4 -12.45 -44.25 16.53
N ASN A 5 -12.86 -45.47 16.85
CA ASN A 5 -13.61 -46.32 15.90
C ASN A 5 -15.10 -45.95 15.76
N ALA A 6 -15.69 -45.22 16.71
CA ALA A 6 -17.10 -44.79 16.63
C ALA A 6 -17.31 -43.57 15.71
N LEU A 7 -16.26 -42.80 15.39
CA LEU A 7 -16.32 -41.68 14.45
C LEU A 7 -16.08 -42.10 12.99
N LEU A 8 -15.48 -43.28 12.76
CA LEU A 8 -15.20 -43.77 11.41
C LEU A 8 -16.42 -44.44 10.74
N ASN A 9 -17.40 -44.93 11.50
CA ASN A 9 -18.61 -45.56 10.92
C ASN A 9 -19.68 -44.57 10.43
N HIS A 10 -19.53 -43.26 10.65
CA HIS A 10 -20.38 -42.23 10.03
C HIS A 10 -19.92 -41.78 8.63
N THR A 11 -18.81 -42.33 8.12
CA THR A 11 -18.26 -41.99 6.79
C THR A 11 -18.98 -42.68 5.61
N GLY A 12 -19.79 -43.71 5.88
CA GLY A 12 -20.50 -44.48 4.84
C GLY A 12 -21.64 -43.72 4.12
N ARG A 13 -22.23 -42.68 4.73
CA ARG A 13 -23.30 -41.87 4.09
C ARG A 13 -22.77 -40.68 3.26
N TYR A 14 -21.49 -40.34 3.35
CA TYR A 14 -20.90 -39.22 2.61
C TYR A 14 -20.41 -39.59 1.19
N ARG A 15 -20.26 -40.88 0.87
CA ARG A 15 -19.82 -41.32 -0.46
C ARG A 15 -20.84 -41.04 -1.58
N LYS A 16 -22.13 -40.90 -1.27
CA LYS A 16 -23.20 -40.67 -2.27
C LYS A 16 -23.36 -39.19 -2.68
N TYR A 17 -22.84 -38.23 -1.90
CA TYR A 17 -22.88 -36.79 -2.21
C TYR A 17 -21.61 -36.26 -2.90
N LEU A 18 -20.57 -37.09 -3.02
CA LEU A 18 -19.29 -36.73 -3.62
C LEU A 18 -19.34 -36.63 -5.17
N THR A 19 -20.30 -37.29 -5.83
CA THR A 19 -20.43 -37.23 -7.29
C THR A 19 -21.06 -35.93 -7.78
N GLY A 20 -22.09 -35.42 -7.09
CA GLY A 20 -22.81 -34.20 -7.51
C GLY A 20 -21.98 -32.92 -7.44
N SER A 21 -21.24 -32.68 -6.35
CA SER A 21 -20.39 -31.48 -6.23
C SER A 21 -19.24 -31.46 -7.23
N ASN A 22 -18.71 -32.65 -7.58
CA ASN A 22 -17.62 -32.79 -8.55
C ASN A 22 -18.11 -32.47 -9.97
N LEU A 23 -19.34 -32.84 -10.33
CA LEU A 23 -19.96 -32.46 -11.60
C LEU A 23 -20.22 -30.95 -11.67
N ILE A 24 -20.68 -30.32 -10.58
CA ILE A 24 -20.94 -28.88 -10.54
C ILE A 24 -19.63 -28.10 -10.74
N ILE A 25 -18.57 -28.42 -10.00
CA ILE A 25 -17.29 -27.72 -10.18
C ILE A 25 -16.72 -27.95 -11.58
N LEU A 26 -16.87 -29.14 -12.17
CA LEU A 26 -16.48 -29.36 -13.57
C LEU A 26 -17.26 -28.45 -14.52
N GLY A 27 -18.57 -28.30 -14.32
CA GLY A 27 -19.39 -27.34 -15.06
C GLY A 27 -18.92 -25.89 -14.90
N ILE A 28 -18.55 -25.47 -13.68
CA ILE A 28 -17.99 -24.14 -13.41
C ILE A 28 -16.64 -23.95 -14.12
N LEU A 29 -15.76 -24.96 -14.11
CA LEU A 29 -14.47 -24.89 -14.79
C LEU A 29 -14.61 -24.86 -16.32
N LEU A 30 -15.56 -25.61 -16.88
CA LEU A 30 -15.89 -25.53 -18.31
C LEU A 30 -16.45 -24.16 -18.67
N PHE A 31 -17.35 -23.61 -17.85
CA PHE A 31 -17.85 -22.25 -18.01
C PHE A 31 -16.73 -21.22 -17.94
N ALA A 32 -15.82 -21.34 -16.97
CA ALA A 32 -14.65 -20.47 -16.85
C ALA A 32 -13.75 -20.57 -18.09
N ALA A 33 -13.53 -21.77 -18.62
CA ALA A 33 -12.73 -21.99 -19.82
C ALA A 33 -13.34 -21.36 -21.07
N LEU A 34 -14.66 -21.46 -21.25
CA LEU A 34 -15.36 -20.84 -22.37
C LEU A 34 -15.20 -19.32 -22.41
N LEU A 35 -15.21 -18.67 -21.24
CA LEU A 35 -15.07 -17.20 -21.14
C LEU A 35 -13.63 -16.69 -21.22
N ARG A 36 -12.61 -17.56 -21.17
CA ARG A 36 -11.19 -17.17 -21.09
C ARG A 36 -10.38 -17.58 -22.32
N LEU A 37 -10.88 -18.56 -23.06
CA LEU A 37 -10.22 -19.10 -24.26
C LEU A 37 -10.90 -18.63 -25.55
N ASN A 38 -11.97 -17.84 -25.47
CA ASN A 38 -12.52 -17.16 -26.64
C ASN A 38 -11.60 -16.01 -27.07
N GLY A 39 -11.68 -15.60 -28.33
CA GLY A 39 -11.02 -14.38 -28.79
C GLY A 39 -9.51 -14.29 -28.54
N LEU A 40 -8.74 -15.40 -28.58
CA LEU A 40 -7.29 -15.37 -28.30
C LEU A 40 -6.51 -14.38 -29.17
N ASN A 41 -7.00 -14.05 -30.37
CA ASN A 41 -6.44 -13.07 -31.30
C ASN A 41 -7.30 -11.78 -31.39
N TRP A 42 -7.91 -11.35 -30.27
CA TRP A 42 -8.78 -10.17 -30.22
C TRP A 42 -8.12 -8.88 -30.73
N ASP A 43 -6.79 -8.76 -30.60
CA ASP A 43 -5.99 -7.61 -31.04
C ASP A 43 -5.51 -7.71 -32.49
N SER A 44 -5.96 -8.71 -33.26
CA SER A 44 -5.56 -8.95 -34.65
C SER A 44 -4.03 -9.03 -34.89
N GLY A 45 -3.25 -9.34 -33.84
CA GLY A 45 -1.79 -9.44 -33.91
C GLY A 45 -1.01 -8.13 -33.74
N PHE A 46 -1.66 -7.02 -33.39
CA PHE A 46 -0.98 -5.73 -33.18
C PHE A 46 -0.32 -5.59 -31.80
N GLY A 47 -0.70 -6.40 -30.81
CA GLY A 47 -0.08 -6.37 -29.47
C GLY A 47 -0.29 -5.04 -28.75
N PHE A 48 -1.56 -4.59 -28.66
CA PHE A 48 -1.93 -3.32 -28.03
C PHE A 48 -1.63 -3.24 -26.53
N HIS A 49 -1.52 -4.38 -25.82
CA HIS A 49 -1.16 -4.33 -24.41
C HIS A 49 0.37 -4.19 -24.22
N PRO A 50 0.89 -3.10 -23.62
CA PRO A 50 2.33 -2.79 -23.59
C PRO A 50 3.16 -3.79 -22.77
N ASP A 51 2.66 -4.22 -21.61
CA ASP A 51 3.35 -5.21 -20.75
C ASP A 51 3.48 -6.58 -21.43
N GLU A 52 2.42 -7.03 -22.09
CA GLU A 52 2.37 -8.28 -22.84
C GLU A 52 3.34 -8.24 -24.03
N ARG A 53 3.26 -7.17 -24.85
CA ARG A 53 4.20 -6.91 -25.94
C ARG A 53 5.66 -6.90 -25.45
N SER A 54 5.92 -6.26 -24.31
CA SER A 54 7.23 -6.20 -23.68
C SER A 54 7.79 -7.57 -23.26
N LEU A 55 6.94 -8.47 -22.76
CA LEU A 55 7.32 -9.85 -22.43
C LEU A 55 7.64 -10.66 -23.69
N TYR A 56 6.83 -10.52 -24.74
CA TYR A 56 7.05 -11.19 -26.02
C TYR A 56 8.35 -10.76 -26.68
N LEU A 57 8.61 -9.45 -26.81
CA LEU A 57 9.84 -8.95 -27.43
C LEU A 57 11.10 -9.40 -26.68
N ARG A 58 11.07 -9.42 -25.35
CA ARG A 58 12.21 -9.88 -24.54
C ARG A 58 12.43 -11.39 -24.62
N ALA A 59 11.35 -12.17 -24.63
CA ALA A 59 11.45 -13.60 -24.86
C ALA A 59 11.97 -13.93 -26.27
N ASP A 60 11.55 -13.17 -27.28
CA ASP A 60 12.05 -13.30 -28.67
C ASP A 60 13.55 -12.99 -28.74
N CYS A 61 13.98 -11.86 -28.17
CA CYS A 61 15.39 -11.51 -28.17
C CYS A 61 16.25 -12.52 -27.41
N MET A 62 15.82 -12.97 -26.22
CA MET A 62 16.54 -13.99 -25.46
C MET A 62 16.64 -15.30 -26.24
N TYR A 63 15.56 -15.75 -26.89
CA TYR A 63 15.58 -16.92 -27.77
C TYR A 63 16.57 -16.75 -28.93
N ARG A 64 16.53 -15.63 -29.67
CA ARG A 64 17.42 -15.40 -30.82
C ARG A 64 18.89 -15.42 -30.42
N ILE A 65 19.25 -14.88 -29.26
CA ILE A 65 20.62 -14.88 -28.75
C ILE A 65 21.06 -16.31 -28.38
N LEU A 66 20.20 -17.07 -27.71
CA LEU A 66 20.49 -18.45 -27.29
C LEU A 66 20.57 -19.43 -28.46
N ALA A 67 19.74 -19.24 -29.49
CA ALA A 67 19.67 -20.11 -30.67
C ALA A 67 20.56 -19.64 -31.83
N GLU A 68 21.23 -18.50 -31.69
CA GLU A 68 21.99 -17.84 -32.78
C GLU A 68 21.13 -17.59 -34.05
N ALA A 69 19.84 -17.35 -33.84
CA ALA A 69 18.86 -17.18 -34.92
C ALA A 69 19.02 -15.84 -35.64
N LEU A 70 18.51 -15.74 -36.86
CA LEU A 70 18.60 -14.52 -37.68
C LEU A 70 18.08 -13.29 -36.91
N GLY A 71 18.81 -12.17 -36.99
CA GLY A 71 18.46 -10.94 -36.28
C GLY A 71 18.96 -10.83 -34.84
N TYR A 72 19.62 -11.85 -34.27
CA TYR A 72 20.15 -11.78 -32.89
C TYR A 72 21.02 -10.56 -32.62
N LYS A 73 21.81 -10.09 -33.61
CA LYS A 73 22.70 -8.92 -33.46
C LYS A 73 21.98 -7.65 -33.00
N ALA A 74 20.72 -7.45 -33.42
CA ALA A 74 19.91 -6.31 -32.99
C ALA A 74 19.57 -6.39 -31.50
N CYS A 75 19.40 -7.59 -30.94
CA CYS A 75 19.13 -7.81 -29.52
C CYS A 75 20.37 -7.62 -28.62
N VAL A 76 21.57 -7.59 -29.21
CA VAL A 76 22.84 -7.44 -28.47
C VAL A 76 23.47 -6.05 -28.67
N SER A 77 22.84 -5.15 -29.45
CA SER A 77 23.41 -3.82 -29.75
C SER A 77 23.71 -3.03 -28.48
N ASP A 78 22.80 -3.07 -27.52
CA ASP A 78 22.87 -2.32 -26.28
C ASP A 78 23.81 -3.00 -25.26
N TYR A 79 24.18 -4.26 -25.52
CA TYR A 79 24.88 -5.14 -24.59
C TYR A 79 25.97 -5.97 -25.30
N PRO A 80 27.02 -5.35 -25.86
CA PRO A 80 27.96 -5.99 -26.78
C PRO A 80 28.78 -7.13 -26.17
N ASN A 81 28.84 -7.23 -24.84
CA ASN A 81 29.61 -8.26 -24.13
C ASN A 81 28.87 -9.60 -23.96
N VAL A 82 27.60 -9.69 -24.38
CA VAL A 82 26.81 -10.93 -24.27
C VAL A 82 27.37 -11.99 -25.21
N ARG A 83 27.60 -13.19 -24.67
CA ARG A 83 28.00 -14.36 -25.46
C ARG A 83 26.75 -15.07 -25.98
N THR A 84 26.74 -15.39 -27.26
CA THR A 84 25.66 -16.12 -27.92
C THR A 84 25.72 -17.61 -27.59
N GLY A 85 24.61 -18.32 -27.84
CA GLY A 85 24.50 -19.75 -27.58
C GLY A 85 24.14 -20.10 -26.14
N MET A 86 23.94 -21.40 -25.87
CA MET A 86 23.67 -21.90 -24.53
C MET A 86 24.88 -21.68 -23.60
N PRO A 87 24.73 -20.97 -22.47
CA PRO A 87 25.86 -20.58 -21.64
C PRO A 87 26.42 -21.76 -20.84
N GLY A 88 27.75 -21.88 -20.81
CA GLY A 88 28.45 -22.70 -19.80
C GLY A 88 28.35 -22.07 -18.40
N ILE A 89 28.78 -22.81 -17.36
CA ILE A 89 28.63 -22.38 -15.95
C ILE A 89 29.29 -21.01 -15.68
N SER A 90 30.48 -20.75 -16.24
CA SER A 90 31.19 -19.48 -16.05
C SER A 90 30.46 -18.29 -16.69
N THR A 91 29.85 -18.49 -17.86
CA THR A 91 29.04 -17.48 -18.54
C THR A 91 27.71 -17.29 -17.83
N PHE A 92 27.08 -18.36 -17.36
CA PHE A 92 25.83 -18.30 -16.59
C PHE A 92 25.97 -17.45 -15.32
N LEU A 93 27.05 -17.64 -14.55
CA LEU A 93 27.30 -16.92 -13.30
C LEU A 93 27.73 -15.46 -13.50
N ASN A 94 28.07 -15.04 -14.72
CA ASN A 94 28.48 -13.67 -15.02
C ASN A 94 27.31 -12.89 -15.66
N PRO A 95 26.72 -11.90 -14.97
CA PRO A 95 25.53 -11.18 -15.44
C PRO A 95 25.77 -10.35 -16.71
N ASP A 96 26.99 -9.87 -16.95
CA ASP A 96 27.34 -9.03 -18.11
C ASP A 96 27.45 -9.83 -19.41
N THR A 97 27.90 -11.08 -19.30
CA THR A 97 28.14 -11.95 -20.46
C THR A 97 27.01 -12.94 -20.73
N SER A 98 26.15 -13.21 -19.76
CA SER A 98 25.12 -14.23 -19.89
C SER A 98 23.98 -13.79 -20.82
N PRO A 99 23.59 -14.63 -21.79
CA PRO A 99 22.40 -14.40 -22.62
C PRO A 99 21.09 -14.68 -21.86
N LEU A 100 21.15 -15.34 -20.69
CA LEU A 100 19.99 -15.62 -19.85
C LEU A 100 19.62 -14.47 -18.90
N ASN A 101 20.43 -13.42 -18.81
CA ASN A 101 20.07 -12.23 -18.03
C ASN A 101 19.02 -11.41 -18.79
N PRO A 102 17.78 -11.26 -18.29
CA PRO A 102 16.74 -10.49 -18.98
C PRO A 102 17.00 -8.98 -18.94
N ARG A 103 17.87 -8.49 -18.03
CA ARG A 103 18.19 -7.06 -17.83
C ARG A 103 16.95 -6.17 -17.68
N TRP A 104 15.86 -6.77 -17.23
CA TRP A 104 14.56 -6.16 -17.07
C TRP A 104 13.73 -7.04 -16.13
N PHE A 105 13.50 -6.53 -14.93
CA PHE A 105 12.88 -7.25 -13.83
C PHE A 105 11.45 -6.79 -13.40
N PRO A 106 10.81 -5.73 -13.93
CA PRO A 106 9.49 -5.28 -13.44
C PRO A 106 8.37 -6.32 -13.39
N LEU A 107 8.32 -7.27 -14.34
CA LEU A 107 7.25 -8.28 -14.45
C LEU A 107 7.69 -9.71 -14.10
N GLY A 108 8.86 -9.87 -13.47
CA GLY A 108 9.39 -11.16 -13.04
C GLY A 108 10.02 -11.99 -14.18
N SER A 109 11.25 -12.44 -14.00
CA SER A 109 12.02 -13.12 -15.05
C SER A 109 11.46 -14.50 -15.41
N VAL A 110 10.78 -15.15 -14.46
CA VAL A 110 10.21 -16.49 -14.64
C VAL A 110 9.24 -16.58 -15.83
N LEU A 111 8.49 -15.51 -16.11
CA LEU A 111 7.53 -15.49 -17.23
C LEU A 111 8.23 -15.38 -18.58
N ILE A 112 9.39 -14.71 -18.62
CA ILE A 112 10.24 -14.64 -19.82
C ILE A 112 10.83 -16.03 -20.07
N TYR A 113 11.40 -16.67 -19.05
CA TYR A 113 11.97 -18.02 -19.20
C TYR A 113 10.93 -19.05 -19.64
N LEU A 114 9.70 -18.96 -19.13
CA LEU A 114 8.61 -19.84 -19.54
C LEU A 114 8.29 -19.68 -21.04
N LEU A 115 8.20 -18.44 -21.53
CA LEU A 115 7.97 -18.18 -22.96
C LEU A 115 9.16 -18.64 -23.82
N VAL A 116 10.40 -18.39 -23.39
CA VAL A 116 11.59 -18.84 -24.11
C VAL A 116 11.61 -20.36 -24.23
N ALA A 117 11.32 -21.09 -23.16
CA ALA A 117 11.23 -22.54 -23.18
C ALA A 117 10.14 -23.06 -24.13
N ILE A 118 8.97 -22.42 -24.12
CA ILE A 118 7.87 -22.76 -25.04
C ILE A 118 8.25 -22.47 -26.48
N ARG A 119 8.91 -21.35 -26.73
CA ARG A 119 9.37 -20.99 -28.07
C ARG A 119 10.37 -22.01 -28.61
N PHE A 120 11.37 -22.39 -27.83
CA PHE A 120 12.31 -23.46 -28.21
C PHE A 120 11.59 -24.75 -28.62
N PHE A 121 10.47 -25.07 -27.98
CA PHE A 121 9.65 -26.23 -28.33
C PHE A 121 8.80 -26.01 -29.58
N LEU A 122 8.14 -24.87 -29.72
CA LEU A 122 7.23 -24.58 -30.83
C LEU A 122 7.97 -24.29 -32.15
N GLU A 123 9.16 -23.69 -32.09
CA GLU A 123 9.97 -23.39 -33.29
C GLU A 123 10.44 -24.65 -34.03
N ILE A 124 10.37 -25.82 -33.38
CA ILE A 124 10.62 -27.13 -34.03
C ILE A 124 9.54 -27.42 -35.09
N PHE A 125 8.33 -26.88 -34.92
CA PHE A 125 7.16 -27.20 -35.73
C PHE A 125 6.72 -26.04 -36.62
N VAL A 126 6.89 -24.79 -36.18
CA VAL A 126 6.36 -23.60 -36.85
C VAL A 126 7.32 -22.42 -36.65
N ASP A 127 7.59 -21.66 -37.71
CA ASP A 127 8.33 -20.39 -37.61
C ASP A 127 7.48 -19.35 -36.87
N LEU A 128 8.00 -18.80 -35.76
CA LEU A 128 7.25 -17.87 -34.91
C LEU A 128 7.83 -16.46 -34.96
N GLN A 129 6.98 -15.47 -35.19
CA GLN A 129 7.33 -14.08 -34.92
C GLN A 129 7.21 -13.77 -33.43
N ALA A 130 7.78 -12.64 -33.00
CA ALA A 130 7.75 -12.24 -31.60
C ALA A 130 6.31 -12.16 -31.05
N LEU A 131 5.38 -11.56 -31.79
CA LEU A 131 3.99 -11.37 -31.36
C LEU A 131 3.14 -12.64 -31.47
N ASP A 132 3.59 -13.69 -32.18
CA ASP A 132 2.85 -14.96 -32.28
C ASP A 132 2.90 -15.76 -30.98
N MET A 133 3.84 -15.43 -30.09
CA MET A 133 3.86 -15.96 -28.72
C MET A 133 2.60 -15.61 -27.92
N ARG A 134 1.75 -14.69 -28.40
CA ARG A 134 0.44 -14.40 -27.81
C ARG A 134 -0.47 -15.62 -27.68
N TYR A 135 -0.44 -16.53 -28.65
CA TYR A 135 -1.25 -17.75 -28.59
C TYR A 135 -0.85 -18.62 -27.41
N ALA A 136 0.45 -18.79 -27.17
CA ALA A 136 0.93 -19.57 -26.04
C ALA A 136 0.74 -18.83 -24.71
N GLY A 137 1.12 -17.55 -24.65
CA GLY A 137 1.03 -16.72 -23.45
C GLY A 137 -0.40 -16.61 -22.94
N ARG A 138 -1.35 -16.20 -23.77
CA ARG A 138 -2.75 -16.03 -23.37
C ARG A 138 -3.39 -17.35 -22.93
N ILE A 139 -3.09 -18.47 -23.60
CA ILE A 139 -3.53 -19.80 -23.16
C ILE A 139 -2.98 -20.13 -21.76
N LEU A 140 -1.70 -19.88 -21.50
CA LEU A 140 -1.13 -20.12 -20.16
C LEU A 140 -1.78 -19.24 -19.09
N SER A 141 -2.04 -17.97 -19.39
CA SER A 141 -2.73 -17.04 -18.48
C SER A 141 -4.16 -17.52 -18.16
N ALA A 142 -4.90 -17.93 -19.20
CA ALA A 142 -6.23 -18.51 -19.05
C ALA A 142 -6.21 -19.80 -18.22
N LEU A 143 -5.26 -20.71 -18.47
CA LEU A 143 -5.11 -21.94 -17.69
C LEU A 143 -4.76 -21.65 -16.22
N ALA A 144 -3.91 -20.64 -15.95
CA ALA A 144 -3.58 -20.23 -14.59
C ALA A 144 -4.81 -19.67 -13.84
N ASP A 145 -5.66 -18.88 -14.51
CA ASP A 145 -6.87 -18.35 -13.90
C ASP A 145 -7.96 -19.44 -13.73
N ILE A 146 -8.14 -20.36 -14.69
CA ILE A 146 -9.03 -21.53 -14.55
C ILE A 146 -8.58 -22.41 -13.37
N ALA A 147 -7.26 -22.63 -13.22
CA ALA A 147 -6.70 -23.33 -12.08
C ALA A 147 -6.98 -22.58 -10.76
N SER A 148 -6.95 -21.25 -10.78
CA SER A 148 -7.30 -20.41 -9.62
C SER A 148 -8.77 -20.58 -9.20
N VAL A 149 -9.69 -20.66 -10.16
CA VAL A 149 -11.11 -21.01 -9.91
C VAL A 149 -11.25 -22.39 -9.25
N GLY A 150 -10.50 -23.39 -9.71
CA GLY A 150 -10.48 -24.71 -9.08
C GLY A 150 -9.90 -24.68 -7.66
N MET A 151 -8.83 -23.92 -7.45
CA MET A 151 -8.15 -23.81 -6.17
C MET A 151 -8.98 -23.07 -5.12
N ILE A 152 -9.70 -22.01 -5.49
CA ILE A 152 -10.56 -21.31 -4.53
C ILE A 152 -11.73 -22.21 -4.06
N TYR A 153 -12.25 -23.10 -4.93
CA TYR A 153 -13.19 -24.13 -4.51
C TYR A 153 -12.58 -25.09 -3.47
N ILE A 154 -11.36 -25.59 -3.73
CA ILE A 154 -10.66 -26.51 -2.82
C ILE A 154 -10.45 -25.85 -1.44
N ILE A 155 -9.95 -24.61 -1.43
CA ILE A 155 -9.70 -23.82 -0.21
C ILE A 155 -11.02 -23.53 0.52
N GLY A 156 -12.04 -23.04 -0.19
CA GLY A 156 -13.33 -22.69 0.40
C GLY A 156 -14.08 -23.90 0.96
N ARG A 157 -13.99 -25.06 0.28
CA ARG A 157 -14.53 -26.33 0.78
C ARG A 157 -13.82 -26.78 2.05
N ARG A 158 -12.49 -26.60 2.13
CA ARG A 158 -11.68 -27.05 3.28
C ARG A 158 -11.84 -26.13 4.49
N LEU A 159 -11.84 -24.81 4.29
CA LEU A 159 -11.95 -23.83 5.37
C LEU A 159 -13.38 -23.63 5.89
N PHE A 160 -14.38 -23.76 5.01
CA PHE A 160 -15.78 -23.49 5.36
C PHE A 160 -16.70 -24.65 4.99
N SER A 161 -17.23 -24.68 3.76
CA SER A 161 -18.15 -25.72 3.31
C SER A 161 -18.16 -25.84 1.79
N THR A 162 -18.62 -26.98 1.27
CA THR A 162 -18.74 -27.20 -0.19
C THR A 162 -19.61 -26.14 -0.87
N ARG A 163 -20.69 -25.67 -0.22
CA ARG A 163 -21.56 -24.62 -0.77
C ARG A 163 -20.81 -23.31 -0.97
N ILE A 164 -20.00 -22.92 0.02
CA ILE A 164 -19.20 -21.68 -0.01
C ILE A 164 -18.10 -21.80 -1.07
N GLY A 165 -17.41 -22.94 -1.13
CA GLY A 165 -16.39 -23.18 -2.16
C GLY A 165 -16.95 -23.13 -3.59
N LEU A 166 -18.11 -23.76 -3.84
CA LEU A 166 -18.74 -23.74 -5.17
C LEU A 166 -19.17 -22.33 -5.57
N LEU A 167 -19.76 -21.58 -4.64
CA LEU A 167 -20.19 -20.21 -4.89
C LEU A 167 -19.01 -19.26 -5.12
N ALA A 168 -17.92 -19.42 -4.37
CA ALA A 168 -16.70 -18.63 -4.57
C ALA A 168 -16.06 -18.91 -5.94
N ALA A 169 -15.98 -20.19 -6.35
CA ALA A 169 -15.51 -20.55 -7.68
C ALA A 169 -16.43 -20.01 -8.78
N PHE A 170 -17.74 -20.03 -8.57
CA PHE A 170 -18.70 -19.47 -9.52
C PHE A 170 -18.52 -17.96 -9.70
N PHE A 171 -18.42 -17.20 -8.60
CA PHE A 171 -18.18 -15.76 -8.64
C PHE A 171 -16.84 -15.40 -9.29
N MET A 172 -15.79 -16.18 -9.05
CA MET A 172 -14.50 -16.02 -9.73
C MET A 172 -14.55 -16.38 -11.22
N ALA A 173 -15.38 -17.37 -11.60
CA ALA A 173 -15.55 -17.72 -13.00
C ALA A 173 -16.23 -16.59 -13.79
N SER A 174 -17.12 -15.83 -13.13
CA SER A 174 -17.97 -14.80 -13.75
C SER A 174 -17.54 -13.34 -13.47
N SER A 175 -16.41 -13.10 -12.83
CA SER A 175 -15.91 -11.75 -12.57
C SER A 175 -15.23 -11.15 -13.81
N ALA A 176 -15.57 -9.89 -14.11
CA ALA A 176 -15.06 -9.17 -15.29
C ALA A 176 -13.53 -9.08 -15.30
N ILE A 177 -12.90 -8.75 -14.18
CA ILE A 177 -11.44 -8.63 -14.05
C ILE A 177 -10.70 -9.95 -14.29
N ASN A 178 -11.29 -11.09 -13.92
CA ASN A 178 -10.69 -12.40 -14.15
C ASN A 178 -10.81 -12.80 -15.61
N VAL A 179 -11.96 -12.54 -16.23
CA VAL A 179 -12.16 -12.70 -17.68
C VAL A 179 -11.13 -11.83 -18.41
N GLN A 180 -11.03 -10.55 -18.10
CA GLN A 180 -10.09 -9.64 -18.76
C GLN A 180 -8.63 -10.02 -18.53
N SER A 181 -8.21 -10.24 -17.28
CA SER A 181 -6.81 -10.56 -16.99
C SER A 181 -6.34 -11.89 -17.59
N SER A 182 -7.26 -12.80 -17.87
CA SER A 182 -6.95 -14.05 -18.57
C SER A 182 -6.63 -13.89 -20.07
N HIS A 183 -7.13 -12.81 -20.70
CA HIS A 183 -6.86 -12.50 -22.11
C HIS A 183 -5.52 -11.79 -22.34
N PHE A 184 -4.78 -11.51 -21.27
CA PHE A 184 -3.45 -10.92 -21.33
C PHE A 184 -2.42 -11.87 -20.71
N TYR A 185 -1.25 -12.01 -21.33
CA TYR A 185 -0.12 -12.66 -20.68
C TYR A 185 0.62 -11.68 -19.76
N ARG A 186 0.27 -11.72 -18.47
CA ARG A 186 0.85 -10.87 -17.43
C ARG A 186 1.00 -11.64 -16.10
N PRO A 187 1.75 -11.13 -15.11
CA PRO A 187 1.99 -11.86 -13.87
C PRO A 187 0.76 -12.11 -12.99
N GLU A 188 -0.31 -11.35 -13.15
CA GLU A 188 -1.49 -11.35 -12.27
C GLU A 188 -2.12 -12.73 -12.10
N THR A 189 -2.41 -13.44 -13.19
CA THR A 189 -3.08 -14.75 -13.18
C THR A 189 -2.20 -15.82 -12.53
N PHE A 190 -0.89 -15.81 -12.80
CA PHE A 190 0.09 -16.69 -12.17
C PHE A 190 0.27 -16.38 -10.68
N SER A 191 0.41 -15.10 -10.31
CA SER A 191 0.55 -14.68 -8.92
C SER A 191 -0.68 -15.05 -8.09
N ALA A 192 -1.89 -14.87 -8.61
CA ALA A 192 -3.11 -15.30 -7.94
C ALA A 192 -3.14 -16.82 -7.72
N LEU A 193 -2.81 -17.62 -8.74
CA LEU A 193 -2.72 -19.07 -8.62
C LEU A 193 -1.71 -19.50 -7.55
N PHE A 194 -0.50 -18.94 -7.58
CA PHE A 194 0.55 -19.29 -6.65
C PHE A 194 0.22 -18.86 -5.22
N CYS A 195 -0.44 -17.71 -5.02
CA CYS A 195 -0.99 -17.32 -3.73
C CYS A 195 -1.98 -18.38 -3.20
N LEU A 196 -2.88 -18.88 -4.06
CA LEU A 196 -3.83 -19.94 -3.69
C LEU A 196 -3.11 -21.25 -3.34
N PHE A 197 -2.06 -21.63 -4.07
CA PHE A 197 -1.24 -22.79 -3.71
C PHE A 197 -0.55 -22.63 -2.36
N VAL A 198 -0.01 -21.43 -2.05
CA VAL A 198 0.56 -21.14 -0.72
C VAL A 198 -0.49 -21.32 0.36
N PHE A 199 -1.71 -20.77 0.19
CA PHE A 199 -2.80 -20.94 1.15
C PHE A 199 -3.22 -22.40 1.32
N TRP A 200 -3.32 -23.16 0.23
CA TRP A 200 -3.59 -24.60 0.29
C TRP A 200 -2.52 -25.34 1.09
N ALA A 201 -1.24 -25.02 0.87
CA ALA A 201 -0.13 -25.64 1.59
C ALA A 201 -0.09 -25.22 3.07
N LEU A 202 -0.44 -23.97 3.40
CA LEU A 202 -0.56 -23.51 4.78
C LEU A 202 -1.67 -24.25 5.55
N ILE A 203 -2.82 -24.47 4.90
CA ILE A 203 -3.92 -25.26 5.48
C ILE A 203 -3.45 -26.71 5.73
N ARG A 204 -2.76 -27.29 4.75
CA ARG A 204 -2.20 -28.65 4.89
C ARG A 204 -1.15 -28.73 6.01
N LEU A 205 -0.28 -27.73 6.13
CA LEU A 205 0.70 -27.64 7.22
C LEU A 205 0.01 -27.55 8.59
N TYR A 206 -1.07 -26.78 8.69
CA TYR A 206 -1.87 -26.68 9.92
C TYR A 206 -2.50 -28.02 10.32
N ASP A 207 -3.06 -28.74 9.34
CA ASP A 207 -3.75 -30.01 9.56
C ASP A 207 -2.78 -31.17 9.89
N GLU A 208 -1.70 -31.30 9.12
CA GLU A 208 -0.81 -32.46 9.15
C GLU A 208 0.45 -32.26 10.01
N GLN A 209 0.92 -31.02 10.15
CA GLN A 209 2.09 -30.63 10.95
C GLN A 209 3.41 -31.37 10.59
N ARG A 210 3.58 -31.78 9.33
CA ARG A 210 4.76 -32.53 8.87
C ARG A 210 5.84 -31.60 8.34
N LEU A 211 7.10 -31.99 8.50
CA LEU A 211 8.25 -31.23 8.00
C LEU A 211 8.28 -31.11 6.46
N ARG A 212 7.74 -32.11 5.75
CA ARG A 212 7.52 -32.03 4.30
C ARG A 212 6.60 -30.87 3.92
N ASP A 213 5.55 -30.61 4.70
CA ASP A 213 4.62 -29.53 4.40
C ASP A 213 5.25 -28.15 4.66
N VAL A 214 6.17 -28.05 5.63
CA VAL A 214 7.01 -26.85 5.85
C VAL A 214 7.84 -26.53 4.60
N LEU A 215 8.51 -27.53 4.02
CA LEU A 215 9.26 -27.37 2.77
C LEU A 215 8.35 -27.02 1.58
N ILE A 216 7.19 -27.64 1.46
CA ILE A 216 6.23 -27.35 0.38
C ILE A 216 5.72 -25.91 0.48
N VAL A 217 5.38 -25.43 1.68
CA VAL A 217 4.96 -24.04 1.88
C VAL A 217 6.08 -23.07 1.49
N GLY A 218 7.31 -23.34 1.93
CA GLY A 218 8.46 -22.53 1.54
C GLY A 218 8.67 -22.51 0.02
N ALA A 219 8.71 -23.67 -0.62
CA ALA A 219 8.87 -23.78 -2.08
C ALA A 219 7.79 -23.02 -2.86
N LEU A 220 6.52 -23.17 -2.46
CA LEU A 220 5.40 -22.46 -3.09
C LEU A 220 5.43 -20.95 -2.82
N LEU A 221 5.93 -20.52 -1.66
CA LEU A 221 6.13 -19.10 -1.36
C LEU A 221 7.22 -18.49 -2.25
N GLY A 222 8.34 -19.19 -2.44
CA GLY A 222 9.38 -18.78 -3.40
C GLY A 222 8.86 -18.71 -4.84
N LEU A 223 8.02 -19.66 -5.23
CA LEU A 223 7.32 -19.63 -6.51
C LEU A 223 6.34 -18.46 -6.62
N ALA A 224 5.56 -18.15 -5.58
CA ALA A 224 4.62 -17.02 -5.57
C ALA A 224 5.31 -15.66 -5.71
N LEU A 225 6.50 -15.52 -5.12
CA LEU A 225 7.32 -14.31 -5.22
C LEU A 225 7.97 -14.13 -6.60
N SER A 226 8.06 -15.20 -7.40
CA SER A 226 8.83 -15.18 -8.64
C SER A 226 8.27 -14.28 -9.75
N PRO A 227 6.94 -14.17 -9.99
CA PRO A 227 6.39 -13.24 -10.99
C PRO A 227 6.25 -11.81 -10.44
N LYS A 228 5.96 -11.68 -9.13
CA LYS A 228 5.85 -10.38 -8.44
C LYS A 228 6.29 -10.48 -6.99
N ILE A 229 7.20 -9.60 -6.58
CA ILE A 229 7.68 -9.53 -5.19
C ILE A 229 6.65 -8.91 -4.22
N ASN A 230 5.64 -8.21 -4.72
CA ASN A 230 4.64 -7.50 -3.89
C ASN A 230 3.76 -8.44 -3.04
N VAL A 231 3.80 -9.76 -3.25
CA VAL A 231 3.11 -10.77 -2.43
C VAL A 231 3.91 -11.21 -1.19
N VAL A 232 5.03 -10.56 -0.88
CA VAL A 232 5.90 -10.85 0.29
C VAL A 232 5.16 -10.87 1.64
N PHE A 233 4.04 -10.17 1.75
CA PHE A 233 3.18 -10.22 2.95
C PHE A 233 2.58 -11.61 3.23
N LEU A 234 2.67 -12.58 2.30
CA LEU A 234 2.38 -13.99 2.56
C LEU A 234 3.29 -14.63 3.64
N VAL A 235 4.39 -13.97 4.03
CA VAL A 235 5.17 -14.35 5.21
C VAL A 235 4.35 -14.21 6.51
N LEU A 236 3.37 -13.29 6.56
CA LEU A 236 2.49 -13.10 7.73
C LEU A 236 1.57 -14.30 8.02
N PRO A 237 0.77 -14.82 7.06
CA PRO A 237 -0.03 -16.02 7.29
C PRO A 237 0.85 -17.27 7.53
N LEU A 238 2.05 -17.34 6.95
CA LEU A 238 3.05 -18.35 7.31
C LEU A 238 3.45 -18.25 8.79
N PHE A 239 3.80 -17.05 9.26
CA PHE A 239 4.13 -16.81 10.67
C PHE A 239 3.00 -17.21 11.61
N VAL A 240 1.78 -16.77 11.33
CA VAL A 240 0.61 -17.12 12.15
C VAL A 240 0.38 -18.63 12.17
N THR A 241 0.50 -19.31 11.03
CA THR A 241 0.33 -20.76 10.94
C THR A 241 1.36 -21.51 11.78
N CYS A 242 2.65 -21.17 11.61
CA CYS A 242 3.74 -21.75 12.41
C CYS A 242 3.57 -21.45 13.91
N PHE A 243 3.13 -20.24 14.25
CA PHE A 243 2.88 -19.84 15.64
C PHE A 243 1.74 -20.66 16.26
N LEU A 244 0.61 -20.79 15.58
CA LEU A 244 -0.55 -21.54 16.08
C LEU A 244 -0.24 -23.03 16.28
N ILE A 245 0.47 -23.66 15.33
CA ILE A 245 0.90 -25.06 15.44
C ILE A 245 1.89 -25.23 16.60
N SER A 246 2.83 -24.30 16.75
CA SER A 246 3.83 -24.36 17.82
C SER A 246 3.19 -24.11 19.19
N GLN A 247 2.21 -23.19 19.29
CA GLN A 247 1.46 -22.90 20.52
C GLN A 247 0.59 -24.07 20.97
N ALA A 248 -0.04 -24.78 20.03
CA ALA A 248 -0.83 -25.96 20.35
C ALA A 248 0.02 -27.04 21.06
N ASN A 249 1.27 -27.22 20.62
CA ASN A 249 2.19 -28.21 21.16
C ASN A 249 3.00 -27.71 22.38
N SER A 250 3.17 -26.39 22.56
CA SER A 250 3.94 -25.82 23.67
C SER A 250 3.23 -25.91 25.02
N LYS A 251 1.91 -26.06 25.04
CA LYS A 251 1.13 -26.22 26.28
C LYS A 251 1.61 -27.41 27.13
N GLU A 252 2.22 -28.41 26.51
CA GLU A 252 2.76 -29.60 27.21
C GLU A 252 4.28 -29.53 27.45
N ARG A 253 5.03 -28.76 26.65
CA ARG A 253 6.52 -28.80 26.60
C ARG A 253 7.21 -27.49 26.97
N GLY A 254 6.46 -26.44 27.31
CA GLY A 254 6.98 -25.15 27.75
C GLY A 254 7.37 -24.19 26.61
N TYR A 255 7.80 -22.99 27.00
CA TYR A 255 8.06 -21.86 26.09
C TYR A 255 9.30 -22.04 25.21
N ILE A 256 10.36 -22.69 25.70
CA ILE A 256 11.59 -22.94 24.90
C ILE A 256 11.26 -23.81 23.67
N TYR A 257 10.37 -24.79 23.83
CA TYR A 257 9.88 -25.62 22.73
C TYR A 257 9.06 -24.81 21.71
N LEU A 258 8.23 -23.86 22.17
CA LEU A 258 7.49 -22.95 21.29
C LEU A 258 8.45 -22.19 20.36
N VAL A 259 9.43 -21.50 20.96
CA VAL A 259 10.35 -20.64 20.23
C VAL A 259 11.21 -21.45 19.27
N SER A 260 11.81 -22.53 19.73
CA SER A 260 12.65 -23.40 18.89
C SER A 260 11.90 -24.02 17.72
N ARG A 261 10.67 -24.52 17.92
CA ARG A 261 9.89 -25.08 16.82
C ARG A 261 9.45 -24.01 15.83
N LEU A 262 9.03 -22.85 16.33
CA LEU A 262 8.66 -21.71 15.50
C LEU A 262 9.84 -21.25 14.63
N THR A 263 11.02 -21.07 15.22
CA THR A 263 12.23 -20.65 14.49
C THR A 263 12.69 -21.69 13.49
N ILE A 264 12.63 -22.98 13.81
CA ILE A 264 12.96 -24.06 12.87
C ILE A 264 11.97 -24.07 11.70
N TYR A 265 10.67 -24.02 11.96
CA TYR A 265 9.67 -24.09 10.89
C TYR A 265 9.72 -22.86 9.97
N LEU A 266 9.86 -21.67 10.56
CA LEU A 266 10.06 -20.45 9.78
C LEU A 266 11.38 -20.46 9.02
N GLY A 267 12.48 -20.84 9.67
CA GLY A 267 13.80 -20.91 9.05
C GLY A 267 13.83 -21.85 7.85
N ILE A 268 13.28 -23.06 7.99
CA ILE A 268 13.18 -24.04 6.88
C ILE A 268 12.29 -23.51 5.76
N SER A 269 11.13 -22.92 6.09
CA SER A 269 10.21 -22.39 5.08
C SER A 269 10.84 -21.24 4.30
N LEU A 270 11.48 -20.29 4.98
CA LEU A 270 12.12 -19.13 4.36
C LEU A 270 13.36 -19.52 3.56
N LEU A 271 14.17 -20.46 4.06
CA LEU A 271 15.30 -21.00 3.29
C LEU A 271 14.82 -21.69 2.02
N SER A 272 13.79 -22.54 2.12
CA SER A 272 13.20 -23.20 0.96
C SER A 272 12.59 -22.19 -0.03
N ALA A 273 11.97 -21.11 0.45
CA ALA A 273 11.45 -20.04 -0.39
C ALA A 273 12.57 -19.31 -1.12
N MET A 274 13.65 -18.98 -0.40
CA MET A 274 14.84 -18.35 -0.98
C MET A 274 15.48 -19.24 -2.04
N CYS A 275 15.67 -20.53 -1.77
CA CYS A 275 16.23 -21.47 -2.75
C CYS A 275 15.40 -21.55 -4.03
N VAL A 276 14.07 -21.65 -3.93
CA VAL A 276 13.19 -21.68 -5.12
C VAL A 276 13.17 -20.34 -5.84
N TYR A 277 13.13 -19.23 -5.12
CA TYR A 277 13.16 -17.90 -5.73
C TYR A 277 14.46 -17.66 -6.52
N VAL A 278 15.62 -18.01 -5.94
CA VAL A 278 16.92 -17.89 -6.61
C VAL A 278 17.05 -18.84 -7.80
N LEU A 279 16.49 -20.04 -7.70
CA LEU A 279 16.45 -21.00 -8.82
C LEU A 279 15.66 -20.43 -10.01
N LEU A 280 14.50 -19.81 -9.77
CA LEU A 280 13.62 -19.29 -10.81
C LEU A 280 14.01 -17.91 -11.32
N ASN A 281 14.71 -17.11 -10.50
CA ASN A 281 15.19 -15.77 -10.83
C ASN A 281 16.67 -15.60 -10.45
N PRO A 282 17.59 -16.35 -11.07
CA PRO A 282 19.02 -16.30 -10.69
C PRO A 282 19.61 -14.89 -10.85
N TYR A 283 19.21 -14.16 -11.90
CA TYR A 283 19.71 -12.81 -12.17
C TYR A 283 19.10 -11.73 -11.27
N ALA A 284 18.03 -12.01 -10.52
CA ALA A 284 17.60 -11.11 -9.46
C ALA A 284 18.65 -11.00 -8.33
N VAL A 285 19.52 -12.02 -8.19
CA VAL A 285 20.64 -12.02 -7.23
C VAL A 285 21.97 -11.71 -7.91
N LEU A 286 22.24 -12.32 -9.08
CA LEU A 286 23.51 -12.10 -9.80
C LEU A 286 23.64 -10.66 -10.34
N ASP A 287 22.52 -10.03 -10.73
CA ASP A 287 22.44 -8.65 -11.21
C ASP A 287 21.58 -7.80 -10.26
N ILE A 288 21.94 -7.84 -8.97
CA ILE A 288 21.16 -7.19 -7.91
C ILE A 288 21.04 -5.66 -8.11
N GLY A 289 22.03 -5.04 -8.77
CA GLY A 289 22.02 -3.61 -9.07
C GLY A 289 20.88 -3.22 -10.00
N THR A 290 20.76 -3.90 -11.14
CA THR A 290 19.68 -3.67 -12.11
C THR A 290 18.33 -4.06 -11.52
N TYR A 291 18.26 -5.23 -10.86
CA TYR A 291 17.04 -5.67 -10.19
C TYR A 291 16.53 -4.65 -9.17
N TYR A 292 17.41 -4.14 -8.30
CA TYR A 292 17.03 -3.14 -7.31
C TYR A 292 16.61 -1.81 -7.95
N SER A 293 17.30 -1.38 -9.01
CA SER A 293 16.94 -0.18 -9.77
C SER A 293 15.52 -0.27 -10.34
N ASP A 294 15.18 -1.40 -10.95
CA ASP A 294 13.85 -1.65 -11.53
C ASP A 294 12.77 -1.68 -10.45
N VAL A 295 13.01 -2.42 -9.34
CA VAL A 295 12.07 -2.47 -8.21
C VAL A 295 11.87 -1.09 -7.59
N LYS A 296 12.94 -0.29 -7.46
CA LYS A 296 12.87 1.08 -6.96
C LYS A 296 12.06 1.97 -7.90
N SER A 297 12.27 1.86 -9.22
CA SER A 297 11.51 2.60 -10.23
C SER A 297 10.02 2.27 -10.17
N GLN A 298 9.66 0.98 -10.06
CA GLN A 298 8.27 0.55 -9.87
C GLN A 298 7.66 1.07 -8.55
N SER A 299 8.43 1.10 -7.46
CA SER A 299 7.97 1.68 -6.21
C SER A 299 7.80 3.19 -6.29
N LEU A 300 8.64 3.92 -7.02
CA LEU A 300 8.51 5.36 -7.23
C LEU A 300 7.29 5.67 -8.10
N MET A 301 7.05 4.87 -9.13
CA MET A 301 5.85 4.96 -9.99
C MET A 301 4.57 4.76 -9.20
N ALA A 302 4.54 3.77 -8.30
CA ALA A 302 3.36 3.54 -7.47
C ALA A 302 3.10 4.67 -6.46
N LYS A 303 4.16 5.25 -5.89
CA LYS A 303 4.07 6.26 -4.83
C LYS A 303 3.82 7.69 -5.31
N ASN A 304 4.20 8.04 -6.54
CA ASN A 304 4.13 9.42 -7.04
C ASN A 304 3.28 9.49 -8.31
N ALA A 305 1.99 9.80 -8.16
CA ALA A 305 1.11 10.01 -9.30
C ALA A 305 1.57 11.24 -10.12
N GLY A 306 1.47 11.16 -11.45
CA GLY A 306 1.88 12.23 -12.36
C GLY A 306 3.38 12.34 -12.65
N MET A 307 4.22 11.50 -12.04
CA MET A 307 5.64 11.38 -12.41
C MET A 307 5.83 10.68 -13.77
N TRP A 308 5.02 9.65 -14.05
CA TRP A 308 4.94 9.03 -15.37
C TRP A 308 3.64 9.45 -16.07
N PRO A 309 3.65 9.61 -17.40
CA PRO A 309 2.47 10.03 -18.17
C PRO A 309 1.18 9.28 -17.83
N PHE A 310 1.20 7.96 -17.90
CA PHE A 310 0.03 7.10 -17.63
C PHE A 310 -0.43 7.09 -16.15
N THR A 311 0.36 7.65 -15.22
CA THR A 311 -0.04 7.78 -13.80
C THR A 311 -0.69 9.12 -13.48
N THR A 312 -0.72 10.07 -14.42
CA THR A 312 -1.33 11.39 -14.25
C THR A 312 -2.83 11.31 -13.91
N GLN A 313 -3.53 10.32 -14.45
CA GLN A 313 -4.95 10.08 -14.16
C GLN A 313 -5.27 9.87 -12.66
N TYR A 314 -4.29 9.44 -11.86
CA TYR A 314 -4.45 9.19 -10.42
C TYR A 314 -4.18 10.42 -9.54
N VAL A 315 -3.70 11.53 -10.11
CA VAL A 315 -3.43 12.75 -9.34
C VAL A 315 -4.74 13.20 -8.69
N GLY A 316 -4.73 13.40 -7.37
CA GLY A 316 -5.89 13.86 -6.60
C GLY A 316 -7.02 12.83 -6.45
N THR A 317 -6.77 11.52 -6.60
CA THR A 317 -7.75 10.48 -6.26
C THR A 317 -7.76 10.17 -4.76
N MET A 318 -8.93 9.87 -4.20
CA MET A 318 -9.04 9.49 -2.78
C MET A 318 -8.65 8.03 -2.56
N PRO A 319 -7.68 7.73 -1.67
CA PRO A 319 -7.31 6.36 -1.31
C PRO A 319 -8.52 5.58 -0.80
N LEU A 320 -8.54 4.26 -1.01
CA LEU A 320 -9.60 3.31 -0.70
C LEU A 320 -10.92 3.53 -1.46
N LEU A 321 -11.43 4.76 -1.54
CA LEU A 321 -12.71 5.05 -2.22
C LEU A 321 -12.59 4.85 -3.73
N TYR A 322 -11.50 5.32 -4.34
CA TYR A 322 -11.24 5.11 -5.76
C TYR A 322 -11.13 3.61 -6.07
N GLN A 323 -10.32 2.89 -5.29
CA GLN A 323 -10.12 1.45 -5.46
C GLN A 323 -11.42 0.66 -5.24
N LEU A 324 -12.22 1.03 -4.24
CA LEU A 324 -13.53 0.42 -3.98
C LEU A 324 -14.47 0.64 -5.16
N LYS A 325 -14.56 1.86 -5.69
CA LYS A 325 -15.42 2.17 -6.85
C LYS A 325 -15.00 1.34 -8.07
N GLN A 326 -13.71 1.36 -8.44
CA GLN A 326 -13.21 0.65 -9.62
C GLN A 326 -13.33 -0.87 -9.47
N SER A 327 -12.96 -1.43 -8.31
CA SER A 327 -13.05 -2.88 -8.08
C SER A 327 -14.50 -3.39 -7.99
N VAL A 328 -15.43 -2.60 -7.44
CA VAL A 328 -16.85 -3.00 -7.32
C VAL A 328 -17.56 -2.91 -8.66
N VAL A 329 -17.42 -1.78 -9.37
CA VAL A 329 -18.19 -1.51 -10.58
C VAL A 329 -17.61 -2.28 -11.77
N TRP A 330 -16.32 -2.08 -12.05
CA TRP A 330 -15.66 -2.56 -13.26
C TRP A 330 -14.89 -3.87 -13.05
N GLY A 331 -14.32 -4.08 -11.86
CA GLY A 331 -13.54 -5.27 -11.58
C GLY A 331 -14.38 -6.53 -11.36
N LEU A 332 -15.21 -6.54 -10.32
CA LEU A 332 -16.02 -7.71 -9.94
C LEU A 332 -17.44 -7.65 -10.49
N GLY A 333 -17.92 -6.47 -10.88
CA GLY A 333 -19.32 -6.20 -11.12
C GLY A 333 -20.08 -5.97 -9.80
N ILE A 334 -21.05 -5.06 -9.82
CA ILE A 334 -21.70 -4.51 -8.61
C ILE A 334 -22.13 -5.60 -7.60
N PRO A 335 -22.82 -6.69 -7.99
CA PRO A 335 -23.26 -7.70 -7.03
C PRO A 335 -22.09 -8.39 -6.31
N ILE A 336 -21.10 -8.88 -7.06
CA ILE A 336 -19.93 -9.59 -6.52
C ILE A 336 -19.04 -8.62 -5.76
N GLY A 337 -18.85 -7.40 -6.26
CA GLY A 337 -18.06 -6.36 -5.63
C GLY A 337 -18.57 -6.00 -4.25
N VAL A 338 -19.86 -5.65 -4.13
CA VAL A 338 -20.49 -5.25 -2.86
C VAL A 338 -20.42 -6.38 -1.84
N ILE A 339 -20.73 -7.62 -2.23
CA ILE A 339 -20.71 -8.76 -1.30
C ILE A 339 -19.28 -9.11 -0.87
N SER A 340 -18.29 -8.97 -1.76
CA SER A 340 -16.89 -9.27 -1.47
C SER A 340 -16.29 -8.30 -0.46
N TRP A 341 -16.46 -6.99 -0.66
CA TRP A 341 -16.05 -5.96 0.30
C TRP A 341 -16.79 -6.08 1.64
N SER A 342 -18.11 -6.29 1.60
CA SER A 342 -18.91 -6.53 2.81
C SER A 342 -18.47 -7.81 3.54
N GLY A 343 -18.04 -8.83 2.81
CA GLY A 343 -17.52 -10.09 3.32
C GLY A 343 -16.24 -9.93 4.15
N VAL A 344 -15.37 -8.99 3.77
CA VAL A 344 -14.18 -8.63 4.56
C VAL A 344 -14.59 -8.05 5.91
N ILE A 345 -15.47 -7.04 5.92
CA ILE A 345 -15.99 -6.41 7.15
C ILE A 345 -16.68 -7.45 8.04
N PHE A 346 -17.54 -8.27 7.45
CA PHE A 346 -18.24 -9.35 8.14
C PHE A 346 -17.28 -10.33 8.83
N SER A 347 -16.19 -10.70 8.16
CA SER A 347 -15.20 -11.65 8.69
C SER A 347 -14.38 -11.05 9.83
N ILE A 348 -14.06 -9.74 9.77
CA ILE A 348 -13.42 -9.01 10.88
C ILE A 348 -14.34 -9.04 12.12
N VAL A 349 -15.63 -8.74 11.95
CA VAL A 349 -16.61 -8.77 13.05
C VAL A 349 -16.76 -10.17 13.65
N LEU A 350 -16.78 -11.21 12.81
CA LEU A 350 -16.86 -12.60 13.26
C LEU A 350 -15.62 -13.05 14.02
N LEU A 351 -14.42 -12.63 13.60
CA LEU A 351 -13.16 -12.94 14.28
C LEU A 351 -13.20 -12.47 15.74
N CYS A 352 -13.78 -11.29 15.99
CA CYS A 352 -13.95 -10.75 17.34
C CYS A 352 -15.00 -11.49 18.18
N ARG A 353 -16.03 -12.08 17.55
CA ARG A 353 -17.21 -12.62 18.26
C ARG A 353 -17.27 -14.14 18.39
N ARG A 354 -16.73 -14.91 17.45
CA ARG A 354 -16.85 -16.38 17.43
C ARG A 354 -15.50 -17.08 17.53
N LYS A 355 -15.42 -18.15 18.34
CA LYS A 355 -14.20 -18.97 18.49
C LYS A 355 -14.03 -20.01 17.37
N ALA A 356 -15.13 -20.51 16.80
CA ALA A 356 -15.14 -21.67 15.91
C ALA A 356 -14.49 -21.44 14.53
N SER A 357 -14.49 -20.20 14.01
CA SER A 357 -13.93 -19.87 12.69
C SER A 357 -12.59 -19.12 12.75
N ARG A 358 -11.98 -19.02 13.94
CA ARG A 358 -10.82 -18.15 14.16
C ARG A 358 -9.63 -18.46 13.25
N PHE A 359 -9.32 -19.72 13.00
CA PHE A 359 -8.18 -20.05 12.13
C PHE A 359 -8.39 -19.55 10.70
N ALA A 360 -9.52 -19.90 10.08
CA ALA A 360 -9.84 -19.52 8.70
C ALA A 360 -9.92 -18.00 8.52
N ASP A 361 -10.58 -17.31 9.47
CA ASP A 361 -10.68 -15.85 9.46
C ASP A 361 -9.29 -15.20 9.67
N SER A 362 -8.51 -15.70 10.64
CA SER A 362 -7.18 -15.15 10.94
C SER A 362 -6.21 -15.29 9.78
N ILE A 363 -6.12 -16.46 9.14
CA ILE A 363 -5.12 -16.70 8.09
C ILE A 363 -5.41 -15.88 6.82
N ILE A 364 -6.68 -15.67 6.47
CA ILE A 364 -7.07 -14.84 5.33
C ILE A 364 -6.85 -13.36 5.68
N LEU A 365 -7.37 -12.89 6.80
CA LEU A 365 -7.34 -11.47 7.16
C LEU A 365 -5.94 -10.95 7.49
N ILE A 366 -5.05 -11.77 8.06
CA ILE A 366 -3.68 -11.35 8.38
C ILE A 366 -2.82 -11.08 7.14
N TRP A 367 -3.23 -11.59 5.98
CA TRP A 367 -2.62 -11.22 4.71
C TRP A 367 -3.43 -10.14 3.99
N LEU A 368 -4.74 -10.32 3.89
CA LEU A 368 -5.62 -9.42 3.14
C LEU A 368 -5.57 -7.98 3.68
N VAL A 369 -5.70 -7.78 5.00
CA VAL A 369 -5.79 -6.44 5.58
C VAL A 369 -4.44 -5.69 5.49
N PRO A 370 -3.29 -6.27 5.91
CA PRO A 370 -2.00 -5.59 5.76
C PRO A 370 -1.62 -5.32 4.30
N GLN A 371 -1.87 -6.27 3.38
CA GLN A 371 -1.62 -6.05 1.96
C GLN A 371 -2.50 -4.91 1.41
N LEU A 372 -3.78 -4.86 1.78
CA LEU A 372 -4.68 -3.81 1.35
C LEU A 372 -4.21 -2.44 1.86
N ILE A 373 -3.89 -2.32 3.15
CA ILE A 373 -3.35 -1.07 3.73
C ILE A 373 -2.06 -0.63 3.02
N PHE A 374 -1.17 -1.58 2.70
CA PHE A 374 0.05 -1.30 1.96
C PHE A 374 -0.24 -0.79 0.55
N LEU A 375 -1.15 -1.44 -0.19
CA LEU A 375 -1.53 -1.00 -1.54
C LEU A 375 -2.24 0.36 -1.55
N GLU A 376 -3.08 0.64 -0.56
CA GLU A 376 -3.75 1.94 -0.42
C GLU A 376 -2.83 3.07 0.10
N SER A 377 -1.59 2.76 0.47
CA SER A 377 -0.58 3.78 0.77
C SER A 377 0.05 4.40 -0.47
N PHE A 378 -0.24 3.85 -1.65
CA PHE A 378 0.20 4.35 -2.95
C PHE A 378 -0.76 5.41 -3.48
N GLU A 379 -0.24 6.39 -4.21
CA GLU A 379 -1.08 7.35 -4.95
C GLU A 379 -1.64 6.75 -6.25
N VAL A 380 -0.97 5.75 -6.82
CA VAL A 380 -1.42 5.06 -8.03
C VAL A 380 -2.26 3.83 -7.67
N HIS A 381 -3.52 3.84 -8.10
CA HIS A 381 -4.56 2.88 -7.69
C HIS A 381 -4.98 1.95 -8.84
N PHE A 382 -4.02 1.22 -9.43
CA PHE A 382 -4.34 0.24 -10.47
C PHE A 382 -5.22 -0.90 -9.92
N THR A 383 -6.36 -1.16 -10.57
CA THR A 383 -7.28 -2.25 -10.17
C THR A 383 -6.58 -3.61 -10.11
N ARG A 384 -5.62 -3.85 -11.01
CA ARG A 384 -4.78 -5.06 -11.06
C ARG A 384 -3.93 -5.30 -9.80
N TYR A 385 -3.64 -4.29 -8.99
CA TYR A 385 -2.90 -4.50 -7.73
C TYR A 385 -3.69 -5.33 -6.72
N LEU A 386 -5.03 -5.27 -6.76
CA LEU A 386 -5.88 -6.10 -5.92
C LEU A 386 -6.05 -7.53 -6.42
N PHE A 387 -5.57 -7.87 -7.62
CA PHE A 387 -5.90 -9.13 -8.28
C PHE A 387 -5.57 -10.37 -7.43
N CYS A 388 -4.44 -10.37 -6.72
CA CYS A 388 -4.07 -11.46 -5.81
C CYS A 388 -4.99 -11.57 -4.58
N LEU A 389 -5.61 -10.47 -4.15
CA LEU A 389 -6.53 -10.42 -3.00
C LEU A 389 -7.96 -10.82 -3.37
N ILE A 390 -8.36 -10.60 -4.63
CA ILE A 390 -9.71 -10.84 -5.13
C ILE A 390 -10.23 -12.25 -4.82
N PRO A 391 -9.49 -13.36 -5.06
CA PRO A 391 -10.00 -14.70 -4.77
C PRO A 391 -10.49 -14.86 -3.32
N PHE A 392 -9.80 -14.20 -2.40
CA PHE A 392 -10.08 -14.29 -0.98
C PHE A 392 -11.20 -13.35 -0.56
N MET A 393 -11.26 -12.14 -1.14
CA MET A 393 -12.41 -11.24 -0.97
C MET A 393 -13.70 -11.92 -1.46
N VAL A 394 -13.65 -12.56 -2.64
CA VAL A 394 -14.77 -13.32 -3.22
C VAL A 394 -15.15 -14.51 -2.32
N LEU A 395 -14.19 -15.22 -1.76
CA LEU A 395 -14.45 -16.32 -0.82
C LEU A 395 -15.16 -15.83 0.46
N LEU A 396 -14.73 -14.70 1.03
CA LEU A 396 -15.38 -14.10 2.19
C LEU A 396 -16.77 -13.57 1.85
N GLY A 397 -16.96 -13.01 0.64
CA GLY A 397 -18.26 -12.59 0.12
C GLY A 397 -19.23 -13.77 -0.08
N ALA A 398 -18.77 -14.87 -0.66
CA ALA A 398 -19.55 -16.10 -0.79
C ALA A 398 -19.98 -16.65 0.59
N ARG A 399 -19.09 -16.58 1.58
CA ARG A 399 -19.44 -16.95 2.96
C ARG A 399 -20.49 -16.03 3.58
N LEU A 400 -20.37 -14.72 3.39
CA LEU A 400 -21.38 -13.76 3.85
C LEU A 400 -22.74 -14.08 3.24
N LEU A 401 -22.81 -14.27 1.92
CA LEU A 401 -24.07 -14.55 1.24
C LEU A 401 -24.73 -15.84 1.72
N ILE A 402 -23.95 -16.94 1.83
CA ILE A 402 -24.46 -18.20 2.37
C ILE A 402 -24.91 -18.03 3.83
N SER A 403 -24.19 -17.25 4.63
CA SER A 403 -24.56 -16.97 6.03
C SER A 403 -25.87 -16.18 6.13
N ILE A 404 -26.10 -15.22 5.23
CA ILE A 404 -27.36 -14.47 5.12
C ILE A 404 -28.50 -15.43 4.78
N VAL A 405 -28.33 -16.26 3.75
CA VAL A 405 -29.35 -17.22 3.30
C VAL A 405 -29.68 -18.25 4.38
N ASP A 406 -28.67 -18.83 5.04
CA ASP A 406 -28.85 -19.81 6.10
C ASP A 406 -29.53 -19.16 7.33
N SER A 407 -29.17 -17.93 7.68
CA SER A 407 -29.81 -17.19 8.78
C SER A 407 -31.27 -16.85 8.47
N ALA A 408 -31.56 -16.39 7.25
CA ALA A 408 -32.91 -16.07 6.80
C ALA A 408 -33.80 -17.32 6.81
N ARG A 409 -33.30 -18.46 6.30
CA ARG A 409 -34.02 -19.74 6.35
C ARG A 409 -34.28 -20.22 7.78
N HIS A 410 -33.30 -20.07 8.68
CA HIS A 410 -33.48 -20.45 10.08
C HIS A 410 -34.58 -19.60 10.77
N ILE A 411 -34.65 -18.29 10.50
CA ILE A 411 -35.69 -17.41 11.03
C ILE A 411 -37.08 -17.84 10.54
N VAL A 412 -37.22 -18.16 9.25
CA VAL A 412 -38.48 -18.63 8.64
C VAL A 412 -38.92 -19.97 9.22
N VAL A 413 -38.00 -20.92 9.37
CA VAL A 413 -38.32 -22.27 9.90
C VAL A 413 -38.62 -22.24 11.39
N SER A 414 -37.96 -21.38 12.17
CA SER A 414 -38.15 -21.29 13.64
C SER A 414 -39.41 -20.54 14.07
N GLY A 415 -40.20 -19.98 13.14
CA GLY A 415 -41.45 -19.27 13.44
C GLY A 415 -41.29 -17.94 14.20
N ASN A 416 -40.06 -17.51 14.49
CA ASN A 416 -39.74 -16.29 15.26
C ASN A 416 -39.79 -14.98 14.43
N CYS A 417 -40.29 -15.04 13.19
CA CYS A 417 -40.33 -13.91 12.26
C CYS A 417 -41.05 -12.69 12.85
N GLU A 418 -42.11 -12.93 13.62
CA GLU A 418 -42.98 -11.89 14.20
C GLU A 418 -42.30 -11.03 15.28
N LYS A 419 -41.30 -11.57 15.98
CA LYS A 419 -40.59 -10.88 17.08
C LYS A 419 -39.49 -9.93 16.58
N TYR A 420 -38.88 -10.24 15.43
CA TYR A 420 -37.80 -9.44 14.83
C TYR A 420 -38.33 -8.34 13.89
N LEU A 421 -39.38 -8.63 13.10
CA LEU A 421 -39.98 -7.65 12.17
C LEU A 421 -40.69 -6.49 12.89
N LYS A 422 -41.25 -6.71 14.10
CA LYS A 422 -41.86 -5.65 14.92
C LYS A 422 -40.89 -4.51 15.30
N GLY A 423 -39.58 -4.74 15.29
CA GLY A 423 -38.58 -3.73 15.66
C GLY A 423 -38.06 -2.86 14.51
N VAL A 424 -38.23 -3.26 13.25
CA VAL A 424 -37.57 -2.60 12.09
C VAL A 424 -38.57 -2.10 11.05
N LEU A 425 -39.75 -2.73 10.92
CA LEU A 425 -40.72 -2.46 9.85
C LEU A 425 -42.14 -2.28 10.41
N HIS A 426 -42.31 -1.43 11.43
CA HIS A 426 -43.62 -1.18 12.05
C HIS A 426 -44.71 -0.63 11.08
N TRP A 427 -44.30 -0.14 9.90
CA TRP A 427 -45.15 0.52 8.91
C TRP A 427 -45.54 -0.35 7.69
N MET A 428 -45.08 -1.61 7.61
CA MET A 428 -45.47 -2.53 6.51
C MET A 428 -46.43 -3.65 7.00
N PRO A 429 -47.56 -3.89 6.31
CA PRO A 429 -48.54 -4.89 6.74
C PRO A 429 -48.11 -6.31 6.30
N LEU A 430 -47.11 -6.88 6.97
CA LEU A 430 -46.56 -8.22 6.66
C LEU A 430 -47.18 -9.38 7.48
N HIS A 431 -48.28 -9.14 8.20
CA HIS A 431 -48.91 -10.09 9.14
C HIS A 431 -49.56 -11.36 8.51
N ARG A 432 -49.43 -11.60 7.20
CA ARG A 432 -50.06 -12.73 6.50
C ARG A 432 -49.16 -13.42 5.47
N PHE A 433 -47.86 -13.56 5.72
CA PHE A 433 -47.02 -14.36 4.82
C PHE A 433 -46.79 -15.77 5.40
N PRO A 434 -47.36 -16.84 4.80
CA PRO A 434 -47.09 -18.21 5.23
C PRO A 434 -45.59 -18.53 5.07
N ASN A 435 -45.02 -19.28 6.01
CA ASN A 435 -43.58 -19.62 6.02
C ASN A 435 -43.07 -20.26 4.70
N ALA A 436 -43.95 -20.91 3.93
CA ALA A 436 -43.64 -21.45 2.60
C ALA A 436 -43.29 -20.35 1.58
N TYR A 437 -44.00 -19.21 1.59
CA TYR A 437 -43.74 -18.10 0.68
C TYR A 437 -42.44 -17.37 1.01
N ALA A 438 -42.11 -17.20 2.29
CA ALA A 438 -40.86 -16.54 2.71
C ALA A 438 -39.61 -17.34 2.29
N SER A 439 -39.66 -18.68 2.37
CA SER A 439 -38.57 -19.54 1.86
C SER A 439 -38.41 -19.46 0.34
N ASN A 440 -39.53 -19.35 -0.39
CA ASN A 440 -39.53 -19.16 -1.84
C ASN A 440 -38.93 -17.80 -2.21
N VAL A 441 -39.31 -16.73 -1.51
CA VAL A 441 -38.74 -15.38 -1.72
C VAL A 441 -37.23 -15.38 -1.50
N ILE A 442 -36.72 -15.96 -0.40
CA ILE A 442 -35.27 -16.04 -0.15
C ILE A 442 -34.55 -16.77 -1.29
N THR A 443 -35.13 -17.87 -1.77
CA THR A 443 -34.54 -18.67 -2.85
C THR A 443 -34.58 -17.92 -4.18
N ILE A 444 -35.68 -17.23 -4.49
CA ILE A 444 -35.82 -16.37 -5.68
C ILE A 444 -34.81 -15.21 -5.61
N SER A 445 -34.68 -14.52 -4.46
CA SER A 445 -33.72 -13.45 -4.26
C SER A 445 -32.27 -13.93 -4.40
N PHE A 446 -31.95 -15.11 -3.87
CA PHE A 446 -30.63 -15.71 -4.06
C PHE A 446 -30.38 -16.05 -5.54
N CYS A 447 -31.33 -16.68 -6.22
CA CYS A 447 -31.23 -16.97 -7.65
C CYS A 447 -31.10 -15.70 -8.49
N ALA A 448 -31.87 -14.65 -8.19
CA ALA A 448 -31.79 -13.35 -8.85
C ALA A 448 -30.42 -12.70 -8.62
N PHE A 449 -29.90 -12.72 -7.40
CA PHE A 449 -28.56 -12.22 -7.10
C PHE A 449 -27.48 -12.97 -7.89
N VAL A 450 -27.52 -14.31 -7.88
CA VAL A 450 -26.58 -15.15 -8.62
C VAL A 450 -26.69 -14.88 -10.12
N THR A 451 -27.90 -14.68 -10.65
CA THR A 451 -28.12 -14.34 -12.06
C THR A 451 -27.49 -12.99 -12.40
N LEU A 452 -27.73 -11.96 -11.58
CA LEU A 452 -27.13 -10.63 -11.74
C LEU A 452 -25.61 -10.66 -11.61
N ALA A 453 -25.05 -11.53 -10.77
CA ALA A 453 -23.61 -11.69 -10.57
C ALA A 453 -22.88 -12.24 -11.81
N ILE A 454 -23.59 -12.94 -12.71
CA ILE A 454 -23.00 -13.52 -13.93
C ILE A 454 -22.89 -12.48 -15.06
N LEU A 455 -23.84 -11.54 -15.11
CA LEU A 455 -24.00 -10.63 -16.25
C LEU A 455 -22.73 -9.82 -16.58
N PRO A 456 -21.99 -9.25 -15.61
CA PRO A 456 -20.80 -8.47 -15.93
C PRO A 456 -19.71 -9.28 -16.63
N GLY A 457 -19.40 -10.50 -16.16
CA GLY A 457 -18.39 -11.34 -16.81
C GLY A 457 -18.79 -11.80 -18.21
N LEU A 458 -20.09 -12.09 -18.42
CA LEU A 458 -20.60 -12.39 -19.76
C LEU A 458 -20.53 -11.18 -20.69
N ALA A 459 -20.94 -10.01 -20.20
CA ALA A 459 -20.87 -8.77 -20.97
C ALA A 459 -19.43 -8.43 -21.36
N PHE A 460 -18.46 -8.60 -20.46
CA PHE A 460 -17.04 -8.38 -20.79
C PHE A 460 -16.50 -9.38 -21.82
N SER A 461 -17.00 -10.62 -21.83
CA SER A 461 -16.57 -11.60 -22.84
C SER A 461 -16.98 -11.22 -24.27
N SER A 462 -17.98 -10.34 -24.45
CA SER A 462 -18.40 -9.88 -25.78
C SER A 462 -17.34 -8.99 -26.45
N VAL A 463 -16.53 -8.28 -25.66
CA VAL A 463 -15.48 -7.39 -26.16
C VAL A 463 -14.49 -8.16 -27.05
N TYR A 464 -14.13 -9.38 -26.65
CA TYR A 464 -13.16 -10.21 -27.38
C TYR A 464 -13.74 -10.94 -28.60
N LEU A 465 -15.03 -10.74 -28.89
CA LEU A 465 -15.70 -11.27 -30.09
C LEU A 465 -15.82 -10.23 -31.20
N GLU A 466 -15.71 -8.94 -30.85
CA GLU A 466 -15.76 -7.82 -31.79
C GLU A 466 -14.34 -7.47 -32.27
N PRO A 467 -14.18 -6.92 -33.49
CA PRO A 467 -12.91 -6.35 -33.92
C PRO A 467 -12.46 -5.22 -33.01
N HIS A 468 -11.17 -5.16 -32.72
CA HIS A 468 -10.60 -4.09 -31.89
C HIS A 468 -10.88 -2.71 -32.49
N THR A 469 -11.31 -1.75 -31.67
CA THR A 469 -11.74 -0.41 -32.10
C THR A 469 -10.66 0.37 -32.84
N ALA A 470 -9.38 0.22 -32.45
CA ALA A 470 -8.25 0.81 -33.19
C ALA A 470 -8.07 0.22 -34.60
N VAL A 471 -8.42 -1.06 -34.80
CA VAL A 471 -8.38 -1.69 -36.13
C VAL A 471 -9.56 -1.17 -36.97
N GLN A 472 -10.74 -1.04 -36.37
CA GLN A 472 -11.90 -0.43 -37.05
C GLN A 472 -11.60 1.02 -37.47
N GLY A 473 -10.99 1.81 -36.59
CA GLY A 473 -10.53 3.17 -36.90
C GLY A 473 -9.51 3.22 -38.03
N SER A 474 -8.56 2.27 -38.05
CA SER A 474 -7.59 2.12 -39.14
C SER A 474 -8.26 1.82 -40.48
N GLU A 475 -9.20 0.88 -40.50
CA GLU A 475 -9.96 0.51 -41.71
C GLU A 475 -10.80 1.68 -42.22
N TRP A 476 -11.45 2.42 -41.33
CA TRP A 476 -12.22 3.60 -41.71
C TRP A 476 -11.34 4.70 -42.29
N LEU A 477 -10.19 4.99 -41.67
CA LEU A 477 -9.22 5.95 -42.22
C LEU A 477 -8.76 5.51 -43.60
N HIS A 478 -8.42 4.24 -43.77
CA HIS A 478 -7.98 3.69 -45.05
C HIS A 478 -9.03 3.84 -46.17
N LEU A 479 -10.31 3.69 -45.85
CA LEU A 479 -11.40 3.80 -46.82
C LEU A 479 -11.81 5.25 -47.14
N ASN A 480 -11.70 6.15 -46.16
CA ASN A 480 -12.26 7.50 -46.26
C ASN A 480 -11.20 8.62 -46.42
N VAL A 481 -9.94 8.37 -46.04
CA VAL A 481 -8.89 9.39 -46.01
C VAL A 481 -7.78 9.06 -47.03
N PRO A 482 -7.46 9.98 -47.96
CA PRO A 482 -6.37 9.78 -48.91
C PRO A 482 -5.00 9.63 -48.24
N SER A 483 -4.12 8.80 -48.81
CA SER A 483 -2.73 8.70 -48.35
C SER A 483 -1.99 10.04 -48.51
N GLY A 484 -1.11 10.35 -47.55
CA GLY A 484 -0.37 11.62 -47.48
C GLY A 484 -1.16 12.79 -46.85
N THR A 485 -2.42 12.58 -46.45
CA THR A 485 -3.20 13.58 -45.70
C THR A 485 -2.52 13.91 -44.36
N LYS A 486 -2.55 15.18 -43.95
CA LYS A 486 -2.02 15.61 -42.65
C LYS A 486 -2.99 15.25 -41.53
N ILE A 487 -2.51 14.49 -40.55
CA ILE A 487 -3.28 14.04 -39.40
C ILE A 487 -2.59 14.47 -38.10
N LEU A 488 -3.34 15.13 -37.24
CA LEU A 488 -2.94 15.36 -35.85
C LEU A 488 -3.30 14.13 -35.01
N SER A 489 -2.36 13.58 -34.27
CA SER A 489 -2.59 12.43 -33.39
C SER A 489 -2.44 12.81 -31.92
N ASP A 490 -3.45 12.49 -31.10
CA ASP A 490 -3.49 12.76 -29.66
C ASP A 490 -2.95 11.58 -28.82
N ASN A 491 -2.06 10.74 -29.37
CA ASN A 491 -1.68 9.47 -28.74
C ASN A 491 -0.31 9.48 -28.04
N HIS A 492 0.15 10.63 -27.55
CA HIS A 492 1.44 10.70 -26.83
C HIS A 492 1.39 9.83 -25.58
N TRP A 493 2.37 8.94 -25.39
CA TRP A 493 2.37 7.91 -24.33
C TRP A 493 1.11 7.02 -24.29
N ASP A 494 0.48 6.83 -25.45
CA ASP A 494 -0.61 5.89 -25.65
C ASP A 494 -0.27 4.92 -26.79
N GLU A 495 -1.15 3.95 -27.04
CA GLU A 495 -1.00 3.04 -28.16
C GLU A 495 -1.38 3.73 -29.50
N PHE A 496 -1.18 3.03 -30.60
CA PHE A 496 -1.31 3.59 -31.94
C PHE A 496 -2.47 2.95 -32.70
N ILE A 497 -3.03 3.71 -33.64
CA ILE A 497 -3.91 3.18 -34.67
C ILE A 497 -3.03 2.53 -35.75
N PRO A 498 -3.26 1.27 -36.15
CA PRO A 498 -2.49 0.64 -37.22
C PRO A 498 -2.58 1.39 -38.56
N GLY A 499 -1.57 1.25 -39.43
CA GLY A 499 -1.62 1.79 -40.79
C GLY A 499 -1.39 3.30 -40.91
N MET A 500 -1.00 3.97 -39.83
CA MET A 500 -0.80 5.42 -39.78
C MET A 500 0.42 5.90 -40.58
N GLU A 501 1.35 5.00 -40.96
CA GLU A 501 2.52 5.28 -41.79
C GLU A 501 2.19 5.77 -43.21
N ARG A 502 0.92 5.69 -43.62
CA ARG A 502 0.43 6.15 -44.93
C ARG A 502 0.06 7.63 -44.95
N TYR A 503 0.04 8.29 -43.80
CA TYR A 503 -0.36 9.68 -43.62
C TYR A 503 0.81 10.53 -43.11
N ASP A 504 0.70 11.85 -43.23
CA ASP A 504 1.65 12.78 -42.61
C ASP A 504 1.16 13.07 -41.18
N VAL A 505 1.70 12.32 -40.21
CA VAL A 505 1.20 12.31 -38.83
C VAL A 505 2.09 13.13 -37.92
N TRP A 506 1.51 14.13 -37.26
CA TRP A 506 2.15 14.83 -36.14
C TRP A 506 1.48 14.44 -34.83
N GLN A 507 2.29 13.94 -33.87
CA GLN A 507 1.80 13.57 -32.54
C GLN A 507 1.91 14.77 -31.59
N PHE A 508 0.80 15.12 -30.93
CA PHE A 508 0.80 16.21 -29.94
C PHE A 508 1.57 15.79 -28.67
N PRO A 509 2.66 16.48 -28.28
CA PRO A 509 3.47 16.10 -27.12
C PRO A 509 2.81 16.50 -25.79
N LEU A 510 1.64 15.93 -25.48
CA LEU A 510 0.82 16.30 -24.32
C LEU A 510 1.61 16.37 -23.01
N TYR A 511 2.30 15.30 -22.65
CA TYR A 511 2.92 15.15 -21.33
C TYR A 511 4.19 15.99 -21.10
N GLU A 512 4.70 16.67 -22.14
CA GLU A 512 5.73 17.70 -22.00
C GLU A 512 5.14 18.95 -21.34
N SER A 513 5.98 19.71 -20.62
CA SER A 513 5.54 20.93 -19.95
C SER A 513 4.87 21.91 -20.92
N ASP A 514 3.77 22.53 -20.49
CA ASP A 514 3.09 23.54 -21.30
C ASP A 514 3.97 24.78 -21.47
N SER A 515 4.25 25.13 -22.72
CA SER A 515 4.99 26.33 -23.11
C SER A 515 4.27 27.07 -24.24
N ARG A 516 4.58 28.35 -24.45
CA ARG A 516 3.96 29.10 -25.55
C ARG A 516 4.35 28.54 -26.90
N GLU A 517 5.56 28.03 -27.02
CA GLU A 517 6.09 27.40 -28.23
C GLU A 517 5.30 26.13 -28.56
N LYS A 518 5.09 25.24 -27.58
CA LYS A 518 4.31 24.01 -27.73
C LYS A 518 2.89 24.30 -28.22
N ILE A 519 2.22 25.30 -27.64
CA ILE A 519 0.85 25.67 -27.99
C ILE A 519 0.77 26.37 -29.35
N SER A 520 1.77 27.19 -29.70
CA SER A 520 1.87 27.78 -31.03
C SER A 520 2.08 26.71 -32.10
N GLU A 521 2.88 25.68 -31.81
CA GLU A 521 3.07 24.54 -32.70
C GLU A 521 1.79 23.70 -32.84
N LEU A 522 1.09 23.42 -31.74
CA LEU A 522 -0.23 22.80 -31.75
C LEU A 522 -1.21 23.60 -32.62
N ALA A 523 -1.30 24.92 -32.44
CA ALA A 523 -2.18 25.78 -33.22
C ALA A 523 -1.86 25.75 -34.72
N ARG A 524 -0.57 25.68 -35.09
CA ARG A 524 -0.15 25.54 -36.49
C ARG A 524 -0.60 24.19 -37.06
N ASN A 525 -0.30 23.09 -36.37
CA ASN A 525 -0.69 21.76 -36.81
C ASN A 525 -2.21 21.60 -36.89
N LEU A 526 -2.98 22.18 -35.95
CA LEU A 526 -4.45 22.21 -36.02
C LEU A 526 -4.97 22.97 -37.23
N SER A 527 -4.29 24.04 -37.66
CA SER A 527 -4.69 24.81 -38.85
C SER A 527 -4.39 24.09 -40.18
N GLU A 528 -3.33 23.26 -40.20
CA GLU A 528 -2.86 22.57 -41.42
C GLU A 528 -3.42 21.15 -41.57
N SER A 529 -3.80 20.49 -40.47
CA SER A 529 -4.29 19.11 -40.49
C SER A 529 -5.76 19.05 -40.93
N ASP A 530 -6.08 18.05 -41.74
CA ASP A 530 -7.45 17.78 -42.18
C ASP A 530 -8.21 16.91 -41.17
N TYR A 531 -7.48 16.08 -40.41
CA TYR A 531 -8.05 15.19 -39.40
C TYR A 531 -7.28 15.26 -38.08
N LEU A 532 -8.01 14.99 -37.00
CA LEU A 532 -7.50 14.82 -35.65
C LEU A 532 -7.99 13.48 -35.10
N VAL A 533 -7.09 12.68 -34.57
CA VAL A 533 -7.35 11.28 -34.22
C VAL A 533 -6.90 10.97 -32.81
N PHE A 534 -7.79 10.31 -32.05
CA PHE A 534 -7.55 9.86 -30.68
C PHE A 534 -7.59 8.33 -30.64
N TYR A 535 -6.59 7.71 -30.01
CA TYR A 535 -6.61 6.28 -29.75
C TYR A 535 -7.51 5.94 -28.55
N SER A 536 -7.38 6.69 -27.46
CA SER A 536 -8.18 6.52 -26.24
C SER A 536 -8.50 7.87 -25.59
N TYR A 537 -9.20 7.83 -24.46
CA TYR A 537 -9.45 9.01 -23.64
C TYR A 537 -8.35 9.33 -22.61
N ARG A 538 -7.31 8.48 -22.46
CA ARG A 538 -6.24 8.67 -21.46
C ARG A 538 -5.60 10.07 -21.53
N PRO A 539 -5.23 10.61 -22.71
CA PRO A 539 -4.48 11.86 -22.80
C PRO A 539 -5.32 13.06 -22.34
N PHE A 540 -6.53 13.24 -22.87
CA PHE A 540 -7.39 14.36 -22.46
C PHE A 540 -7.88 14.25 -21.00
N VAL A 541 -8.17 13.03 -20.51
CA VAL A 541 -8.51 12.82 -19.10
C VAL A 541 -7.34 13.21 -18.21
N SER A 542 -6.11 12.83 -18.57
CA SER A 542 -4.91 13.17 -17.80
C SER A 542 -4.67 14.68 -17.75
N ALA A 543 -4.82 15.39 -18.88
CA ALA A 543 -4.64 16.83 -18.95
C ALA A 543 -5.65 17.59 -18.07
N LEU A 544 -6.94 17.19 -18.13
CA LEU A 544 -8.02 17.82 -17.38
C LEU A 544 -8.06 17.40 -15.90
N ARG A 545 -7.42 16.30 -15.53
CA ARG A 545 -7.21 15.91 -14.11
C ARG A 545 -6.05 16.66 -13.47
N ALA A 546 -5.03 17.01 -14.26
CA ALA A 546 -3.84 17.72 -13.81
C ALA A 546 -3.74 19.10 -14.48
N GLU A 547 -4.81 19.90 -14.39
CA GLU A 547 -4.86 21.24 -15.01
C GLU A 547 -3.77 22.17 -14.49
N ASP A 548 -3.36 22.02 -13.23
CA ASP A 548 -2.25 22.78 -12.65
C ASP A 548 -0.93 22.52 -13.39
N LYS A 549 -0.76 21.32 -13.97
CA LYS A 549 0.43 20.92 -14.75
C LYS A 549 0.28 21.22 -16.25
N TYR A 550 -0.94 21.13 -16.78
CA TYR A 550 -1.22 21.24 -18.22
C TYR A 550 -2.36 22.24 -18.53
N PRO A 551 -2.26 23.51 -18.11
CA PRO A 551 -3.39 24.46 -18.20
C PRO A 551 -3.78 24.82 -19.63
N LEU A 552 -2.80 24.94 -20.54
CA LEU A 552 -3.04 25.30 -21.94
C LEU A 552 -3.52 24.09 -22.74
N SER A 553 -2.94 22.92 -22.48
CA SER A 553 -3.41 21.66 -23.08
C SER A 553 -4.83 21.32 -22.63
N ALA A 554 -5.18 21.53 -21.36
CA ALA A 554 -6.56 21.38 -20.86
C ALA A 554 -7.54 22.32 -21.57
N GLN A 555 -7.14 23.57 -21.84
CA GLN A 555 -7.94 24.51 -22.62
C GLN A 555 -8.14 24.05 -24.07
N TYR A 556 -7.11 23.50 -24.70
CA TYR A 556 -7.23 22.88 -26.03
C TYR A 556 -8.33 21.83 -26.08
N TYR A 557 -8.35 20.88 -25.15
CA TYR A 557 -9.40 19.85 -25.13
C TYR A 557 -10.79 20.43 -24.91
N ARG A 558 -10.96 21.39 -23.99
CA ARG A 558 -12.25 22.06 -23.80
C ARG A 558 -12.77 22.70 -25.08
N PHE A 559 -11.92 23.47 -25.77
CA PHE A 559 -12.33 24.13 -27.02
C PHE A 559 -12.56 23.15 -28.16
N LEU A 560 -11.84 22.02 -28.19
CA LEU A 560 -12.10 20.95 -29.15
C LEU A 560 -13.49 20.36 -28.95
N PHE A 561 -13.81 19.90 -27.74
CA PHE A 561 -15.09 19.24 -27.45
C PHE A 561 -16.28 20.22 -27.45
N GLU A 562 -16.04 21.52 -27.25
CA GLU A 562 -17.05 22.59 -27.44
C GLU A 562 -17.26 22.96 -28.92
N GLY A 563 -16.48 22.40 -29.86
CA GLY A 563 -16.55 22.69 -31.30
C GLY A 563 -15.97 24.05 -31.71
N LYS A 564 -15.28 24.76 -30.79
CA LYS A 564 -14.72 26.10 -31.04
C LYS A 564 -13.52 26.09 -31.97
N LEU A 565 -12.83 24.95 -32.10
CA LEU A 565 -11.64 24.81 -32.94
C LEU A 565 -11.96 24.48 -34.41
N GLY A 566 -13.24 24.34 -34.79
CA GLY A 566 -13.62 24.04 -36.16
C GLY A 566 -13.45 22.58 -36.59
N TYR A 567 -13.24 21.69 -35.62
CA TYR A 567 -13.19 20.25 -35.79
C TYR A 567 -14.54 19.65 -35.39
N GLU A 568 -15.11 18.82 -36.25
CA GLU A 568 -16.35 18.08 -36.01
C GLU A 568 -16.05 16.59 -35.88
N LEU A 569 -16.69 15.92 -34.92
CA LEU A 569 -16.55 14.47 -34.76
C LEU A 569 -17.26 13.77 -35.94
N VAL A 570 -16.50 13.08 -36.78
CA VAL A 570 -17.03 12.38 -37.96
C VAL A 570 -17.20 10.89 -37.75
N GLU A 571 -16.46 10.31 -36.80
CA GLU A 571 -16.59 8.89 -36.49
C GLU A 571 -16.12 8.60 -35.06
N ARG A 572 -16.80 7.66 -34.39
CA ARG A 572 -16.50 7.19 -33.03
C ARG A 572 -16.57 5.66 -33.02
N PHE A 573 -15.49 5.00 -32.65
CA PHE A 573 -15.49 3.53 -32.45
C PHE A 573 -15.44 3.21 -30.96
N HIS A 574 -16.35 2.36 -30.51
CA HIS A 574 -16.40 1.87 -29.15
C HIS A 574 -16.85 0.41 -29.11
N SER A 575 -16.40 -0.35 -28.12
CA SER A 575 -16.87 -1.72 -27.88
C SER A 575 -17.25 -1.87 -26.41
N TYR A 576 -18.45 -1.43 -26.04
CA TYR A 576 -18.93 -1.54 -24.66
C TYR A 576 -19.26 -3.00 -24.32
N PRO A 577 -18.87 -3.50 -23.13
CA PRO A 577 -19.30 -4.79 -22.63
C PRO A 577 -20.83 -4.92 -22.72
N SER A 578 -21.34 -5.89 -23.48
CA SER A 578 -22.77 -5.97 -23.75
C SER A 578 -23.34 -7.38 -23.67
N LEU A 579 -24.59 -7.47 -23.23
CA LEU A 579 -25.32 -8.73 -23.17
C LEU A 579 -26.79 -8.50 -23.52
N TRP A 580 -27.34 -9.30 -24.44
CA TRP A 580 -28.74 -9.18 -24.90
C TRP A 580 -29.14 -7.74 -25.29
N ARG A 581 -28.26 -7.03 -26.00
CA ARG A 581 -28.46 -5.64 -26.44
C ARG A 581 -28.57 -4.61 -25.29
N VAL A 582 -28.10 -4.96 -24.10
CA VAL A 582 -27.85 -4.04 -22.98
C VAL A 582 -26.36 -3.84 -22.83
N SER A 583 -25.91 -2.59 -22.93
CA SER A 583 -24.48 -2.23 -22.90
C SER A 583 -24.10 -1.54 -21.59
N LEU A 584 -22.98 -1.94 -20.99
CA LEU A 584 -22.39 -1.32 -19.81
C LEU A 584 -21.44 -0.22 -20.29
N LYS A 585 -21.89 1.04 -20.21
CA LYS A 585 -21.21 2.21 -20.77
C LYS A 585 -20.38 2.91 -19.70
N ASP A 586 -19.11 3.18 -19.98
CA ASP A 586 -18.28 4.09 -19.20
C ASP A 586 -18.49 5.56 -19.63
N ASP A 587 -18.19 6.47 -18.71
CA ASP A 587 -18.38 7.91 -18.91
C ASP A 587 -17.12 8.70 -18.52
N PRO A 588 -16.13 8.78 -19.43
CA PRO A 588 -14.92 9.55 -19.21
C PRO A 588 -15.16 11.06 -19.32
N TYR A 589 -16.22 11.49 -20.00
CA TYR A 589 -16.50 12.90 -20.28
C TYR A 589 -17.05 13.61 -19.04
N SER A 590 -18.09 13.06 -18.42
CA SER A 590 -18.67 13.63 -17.20
C SER A 590 -17.66 13.68 -16.06
N TYR A 591 -16.69 12.75 -16.05
CA TYR A 591 -15.65 12.67 -15.04
C TYR A 591 -14.70 13.87 -15.05
N VAL A 592 -14.46 14.47 -16.22
CA VAL A 592 -13.60 15.65 -16.40
C VAL A 592 -14.38 16.90 -16.83
N GLY A 593 -15.71 16.87 -16.72
CA GLY A 593 -16.58 18.02 -17.02
C GLY A 593 -16.64 18.39 -18.50
N LEU A 594 -16.39 17.44 -19.41
CA LEU A 594 -16.55 17.65 -20.85
C LEU A 594 -17.96 17.27 -21.31
N PRO A 595 -18.50 17.93 -22.35
CA PRO A 595 -19.71 17.47 -23.00
C PRO A 595 -19.46 16.12 -23.68
N GLU A 596 -20.39 15.19 -23.52
CA GLU A 596 -20.33 13.94 -24.28
C GLU A 596 -20.59 14.23 -25.78
N PRO A 597 -19.78 13.70 -26.71
CA PRO A 597 -20.03 13.86 -28.13
C PRO A 597 -21.39 13.25 -28.52
N LEU A 598 -22.16 13.94 -29.37
CA LEU A 598 -23.48 13.48 -29.82
C LEU A 598 -23.39 12.13 -30.55
N ASP A 599 -24.15 11.13 -30.07
CA ASP A 599 -24.28 9.77 -30.61
C ASP A 599 -25.01 9.74 -31.97
N SER A 600 -24.48 10.43 -32.99
CA SER A 600 -25.15 10.56 -34.30
C SER A 600 -24.58 9.65 -35.40
N LEU A 601 -23.50 8.90 -35.16
CA LEU A 601 -22.72 8.30 -36.26
C LEU A 601 -22.42 6.80 -36.17
N GLN A 602 -22.80 6.09 -35.09
CA GLN A 602 -22.87 4.62 -35.12
C GLN A 602 -24.17 4.13 -34.50
N SER A 603 -24.91 3.33 -35.27
CA SER A 603 -26.02 2.53 -34.78
C SER A 603 -25.46 1.46 -33.84
N SER A 604 -25.33 1.76 -32.55
CA SER A 604 -25.10 0.71 -31.58
C SER A 604 -26.31 -0.24 -31.64
N ASP A 605 -26.09 -1.53 -31.85
CA ASP A 605 -27.16 -2.55 -31.86
C ASP A 605 -27.85 -2.70 -30.48
N SER A 606 -27.38 -1.98 -29.46
CA SER A 606 -27.98 -1.93 -28.13
C SER A 606 -29.15 -0.95 -28.03
N HIS A 607 -30.27 -1.44 -27.46
CA HIS A 607 -31.46 -0.62 -27.20
C HIS A 607 -31.37 0.11 -25.85
N LEU A 608 -30.48 -0.32 -24.97
CA LEU A 608 -30.34 0.20 -23.61
C LEU A 608 -28.86 0.32 -23.20
N HIS A 609 -28.47 1.51 -22.77
CA HIS A 609 -27.15 1.77 -22.18
C HIS A 609 -27.29 2.02 -20.68
N ILE A 610 -26.50 1.32 -19.87
CA ILE A 610 -26.38 1.55 -18.44
C ILE A 610 -25.06 2.28 -18.20
N ASN A 611 -25.13 3.57 -17.87
CA ASN A 611 -23.95 4.36 -17.49
C ASN A 611 -23.48 3.94 -16.10
N LEU A 612 -22.24 3.46 -16.01
CA LEU A 612 -21.59 3.01 -14.77
C LEU A 612 -20.54 4.01 -14.25
N GLY A 613 -20.40 5.17 -14.91
CA GLY A 613 -19.44 6.22 -14.61
C GLY A 613 -18.04 5.95 -15.19
N TYR A 614 -17.04 6.66 -14.70
CA TYR A 614 -15.66 6.51 -15.17
C TYR A 614 -15.09 5.09 -14.97
N ALA A 615 -14.58 4.50 -16.04
CA ALA A 615 -13.74 3.31 -16.02
C ALA A 615 -12.26 3.70 -16.01
N ASP A 616 -11.49 3.10 -15.11
CA ASP A 616 -10.03 3.27 -15.12
C ASP A 616 -9.43 2.80 -16.45
N ASP A 617 -8.34 3.42 -16.89
CA ASP A 617 -7.64 3.06 -18.11
C ASP A 617 -7.22 1.58 -18.17
N ASN A 618 -6.95 0.92 -17.02
CA ASN A 618 -6.67 -0.52 -17.00
C ASN A 618 -7.88 -1.41 -17.34
N VAL A 619 -9.08 -0.83 -17.34
CA VAL A 619 -10.33 -1.53 -17.66
C VAL A 619 -10.63 -1.47 -19.14
N VAL A 620 -10.33 -0.37 -19.85
CA VAL A 620 -10.74 -0.21 -21.26
C VAL A 620 -9.61 0.14 -22.22
N GLY A 621 -8.51 0.72 -21.73
CA GLY A 621 -7.51 1.41 -22.55
C GLY A 621 -6.70 0.52 -23.50
N TYR A 622 -6.80 -0.81 -23.40
CA TYR A 622 -5.99 -1.74 -24.19
C TYR A 622 -6.78 -2.73 -25.04
N ASP A 623 -7.94 -3.21 -24.58
CA ASP A 623 -8.75 -4.21 -25.27
C ASP A 623 -9.98 -3.64 -25.99
N HIS A 624 -10.50 -2.50 -25.53
CA HIS A 624 -11.60 -1.80 -26.16
C HIS A 624 -11.54 -0.28 -25.93
N PRO A 625 -10.44 0.38 -26.33
CA PRO A 625 -10.32 1.82 -26.16
C PRO A 625 -11.35 2.54 -27.03
N GLN A 626 -11.68 3.77 -26.66
CA GLN A 626 -12.58 4.59 -27.45
C GLN A 626 -11.80 5.44 -28.45
N VAL A 627 -11.94 5.12 -29.74
CA VAL A 627 -11.27 5.86 -30.83
C VAL A 627 -12.18 6.97 -31.34
N LEU A 628 -11.63 8.19 -31.44
CA LEU A 628 -12.33 9.36 -31.95
C LEU A 628 -11.63 9.89 -33.20
N ILE A 629 -12.40 10.19 -34.24
CA ILE A 629 -11.91 10.82 -35.46
C ILE A 629 -12.68 12.11 -35.70
N PHE A 630 -11.95 13.22 -35.65
CA PHE A 630 -12.46 14.55 -35.96
C PHE A 630 -11.98 14.99 -37.32
N GLN A 631 -12.84 15.69 -38.06
CA GLN A 631 -12.49 16.33 -39.34
C GLN A 631 -12.49 17.85 -39.17
N ASN A 632 -11.50 18.50 -39.76
CA ASN A 632 -11.39 19.96 -39.79
C ASN A 632 -12.34 20.54 -40.86
N THR A 633 -13.56 20.90 -40.46
CA THR A 633 -14.58 21.45 -41.36
C THR A 633 -14.43 22.95 -41.57
N ALA A 634 -14.02 23.70 -40.54
CA ALA A 634 -13.96 25.15 -40.60
C ALA A 634 -12.61 25.70 -41.12
N LYS A 635 -11.52 24.91 -41.07
CA LYS A 635 -10.15 25.28 -41.48
C LYS A 635 -9.74 26.67 -40.96
N LEU A 636 -9.86 26.85 -39.65
CA LEU A 636 -9.55 28.13 -39.00
C LEU A 636 -8.07 28.51 -39.19
N PRO A 637 -7.75 29.80 -39.40
CA PRO A 637 -6.37 30.24 -39.60
C PRO A 637 -5.57 30.15 -38.30
N PHE A 638 -4.27 29.82 -38.41
CA PHE A 638 -3.32 29.71 -37.31
C PHE A 638 -3.45 30.82 -36.26
N ALA A 639 -3.47 32.10 -36.68
CA ALA A 639 -3.52 33.25 -35.78
C ALA A 639 -4.76 33.27 -34.87
N MET A 640 -5.89 32.74 -35.35
CA MET A 640 -7.13 32.66 -34.58
C MET A 640 -7.03 31.55 -33.52
N ILE A 641 -6.56 30.37 -33.92
CA ILE A 641 -6.37 29.22 -33.01
C ILE A 641 -5.34 29.58 -31.92
N ASP A 642 -4.21 30.15 -32.31
CA ASP A 642 -3.14 30.55 -31.38
C ASP A 642 -3.65 31.59 -30.37
N THR A 643 -4.43 32.58 -30.81
CA THR A 643 -5.03 33.57 -29.90
C THR A 643 -6.02 32.93 -28.93
N MET A 644 -6.80 31.95 -29.38
CA MET A 644 -7.75 31.23 -28.52
C MET A 644 -7.03 30.42 -27.44
N LEU A 645 -6.10 29.54 -27.85
CA LEU A 645 -5.40 28.61 -26.95
C LEU A 645 -4.40 29.29 -26.01
N SER A 646 -4.03 30.53 -26.32
CA SER A 646 -3.04 31.26 -25.54
C SER A 646 -3.61 32.19 -24.48
N ARG A 647 -4.93 32.46 -24.54
CA ARG A 647 -5.62 33.21 -23.51
C ARG A 647 -6.02 32.25 -22.41
N VAL A 648 -5.13 32.01 -21.45
CA VAL A 648 -5.52 31.36 -20.20
C VAL A 648 -6.66 32.19 -19.60
N SER A 649 -7.83 31.58 -19.44
CA SER A 649 -8.90 32.23 -18.69
C SER A 649 -8.34 32.56 -17.31
N SER A 650 -8.34 33.83 -16.92
CA SER A 650 -7.89 34.31 -15.61
C SER A 650 -8.62 33.63 -14.42
N SER A 651 -9.65 32.82 -14.70
CA SER A 651 -10.31 31.94 -13.73
C SER A 651 -9.46 30.72 -13.29
N LEU A 652 -8.45 30.29 -14.06
CA LEU A 652 -7.59 29.15 -13.68
C LEU A 652 -6.38 29.54 -12.83
N THR A 653 -5.99 30.82 -12.85
CA THR A 653 -4.96 31.37 -11.96
C THR A 653 -5.45 31.59 -10.53
N ASP A 654 -6.75 31.49 -10.27
CA ASP A 654 -7.34 31.64 -8.93
C ASP A 654 -7.33 30.36 -8.10
N ASN A 655 -6.92 29.21 -8.67
CA ASN A 655 -6.49 28.05 -7.87
C ASN A 655 -5.08 28.31 -7.31
N SER A 656 -4.99 29.34 -6.49
CA SER A 656 -3.90 29.71 -5.59
C SER A 656 -3.54 28.64 -4.54
N ASN A 657 -4.10 27.42 -4.64
CA ASN A 657 -3.89 26.34 -3.69
C ASN A 657 -2.51 25.67 -3.81
N ALA A 658 -1.76 25.93 -4.89
CA ALA A 658 -0.38 25.48 -5.06
C ALA A 658 0.65 26.62 -4.92
N SER A 659 0.26 27.76 -4.35
CA SER A 659 1.23 28.77 -3.92
C SER A 659 1.74 28.40 -2.53
N LEU A 660 3.07 28.35 -2.35
CA LEU A 660 3.65 28.32 -1.00
C LEU A 660 3.38 29.63 -0.24
N LEU A 661 2.88 30.68 -0.90
CA LEU A 661 2.50 31.94 -0.27
C LEU A 661 1.16 31.82 0.45
N MET A 662 1.05 32.45 1.61
CA MET A 662 -0.21 32.51 2.34
C MET A 662 -1.21 33.40 1.59
N GLN A 663 -2.48 32.99 1.59
CA GLN A 663 -3.58 33.87 1.20
C GLN A 663 -3.67 35.07 2.15
N GLU A 664 -4.12 36.22 1.64
CA GLU A 664 -4.17 37.47 2.40
C GLU A 664 -5.02 37.33 3.69
N GLU A 665 -6.16 36.62 3.63
CA GLU A 665 -7.01 36.37 4.80
C GLU A 665 -6.29 35.55 5.89
N THR A 666 -5.59 34.48 5.48
CA THR A 666 -4.76 33.67 6.38
C THR A 666 -3.63 34.51 6.96
N PHE A 667 -2.96 35.31 6.13
CA PHE A 667 -1.88 36.21 6.57
C PHE A 667 -2.37 37.19 7.65
N GLN A 668 -3.50 37.86 7.43
CA GLN A 668 -4.10 38.76 8.42
C GLN A 668 -4.48 38.04 9.72
N THR A 669 -4.97 36.81 9.62
CA THR A 669 -5.28 35.98 10.80
C THR A 669 -4.01 35.59 11.57
N GLN A 670 -2.92 35.26 10.88
CA GLN A 670 -1.64 34.96 11.53
C GLN A 670 -1.05 36.20 12.22
N VAL A 671 -1.12 37.37 11.57
CA VAL A 671 -0.63 38.65 12.12
C VAL A 671 -1.43 39.08 13.35
N SER A 672 -2.74 38.88 13.34
CA SER A 672 -3.63 39.18 14.48
C SER A 672 -3.62 38.11 15.59
N GLY A 673 -2.87 37.03 15.42
CA GLY A 673 -2.77 35.86 16.30
C GLY A 673 -2.15 36.07 17.69
N GLY A 674 -2.02 37.32 18.14
CA GLY A 674 -1.50 37.69 19.45
C GLY A 674 0.00 37.99 19.47
N THR A 675 0.39 38.89 20.38
CA THR A 675 1.79 39.34 20.52
C THR A 675 2.65 38.32 21.27
N TRP A 676 3.99 38.46 21.17
CA TRP A 676 4.93 37.61 21.91
C TRP A 676 4.64 37.57 23.42
N SER A 677 4.37 38.75 24.00
CA SER A 677 4.06 38.91 25.43
C SER A 677 2.69 38.37 25.83
N GLU A 678 1.76 38.20 24.89
CA GLU A 678 0.45 37.58 25.15
C GLU A 678 0.56 36.05 25.18
N ARG A 679 1.41 35.47 24.33
CA ARG A 679 1.60 34.02 24.25
C ARG A 679 2.60 33.47 25.28
N PHE A 680 3.62 34.25 25.65
CA PHE A 680 4.69 33.81 26.55
C PHE A 680 4.86 34.75 27.75
N SER A 681 5.16 34.18 28.90
CA SER A 681 5.25 34.92 30.16
C SER A 681 6.61 35.57 30.37
N ASN A 682 6.60 36.87 30.68
CA ASN A 682 7.75 37.57 31.25
C ASN A 682 7.80 37.46 32.78
N SER A 683 6.94 36.64 33.39
CA SER A 683 6.89 36.47 34.85
C SER A 683 8.18 35.86 35.38
N TYR A 684 8.80 36.55 36.34
CA TYR A 684 9.95 36.03 37.08
C TYR A 684 9.65 34.66 37.71
N PHE A 685 8.41 34.44 38.20
CA PHE A 685 8.02 33.17 38.83
C PHE A 685 8.01 32.02 37.82
N VAL A 686 7.39 32.22 36.66
CA VAL A 686 7.31 31.19 35.60
C VAL A 686 8.71 30.85 35.11
N ASN A 687 9.56 31.85 34.88
CA ASN A 687 10.92 31.64 34.38
C ASN A 687 11.85 31.01 35.43
N LYS A 688 11.74 31.39 36.71
CA LYS A 688 12.56 30.82 37.79
C LYS A 688 12.22 29.37 38.08
N TYR A 689 10.94 29.00 38.03
CA TYR A 689 10.45 27.66 38.35
C TYR A 689 10.01 26.87 37.11
N ALA A 690 10.49 27.25 35.93
CA ALA A 690 10.06 26.71 34.64
C ALA A 690 10.12 25.17 34.58
N ALA A 691 11.21 24.58 35.04
CA ALA A 691 11.38 23.12 35.04
C ALA A 691 10.32 22.39 35.90
N VAL A 692 9.98 22.97 37.06
CA VAL A 692 8.97 22.40 37.97
C VAL A 692 7.57 22.57 37.39
N ILE A 693 7.25 23.75 36.86
CA ILE A 693 5.95 24.04 36.22
C ILE A 693 5.74 23.14 35.00
N TRP A 694 6.78 22.96 34.18
CA TRP A 694 6.78 22.06 33.04
C TRP A 694 6.50 20.62 33.45
N LEU A 695 7.23 20.11 34.46
CA LEU A 695 7.05 18.75 34.95
C LEU A 695 5.64 18.54 35.52
N ILE A 696 5.12 19.48 36.31
CA ILE A 696 3.74 19.42 36.82
C ILE A 696 2.72 19.35 35.66
N SER A 697 2.93 20.14 34.60
CA SER A 697 2.01 20.12 33.44
C SER A 697 1.97 18.75 32.75
N VAL A 698 3.12 18.12 32.58
CA VAL A 698 3.24 16.78 32.00
C VAL A 698 2.63 15.71 32.91
N GLU A 699 2.82 15.83 34.23
CA GLU A 699 2.23 14.91 35.20
C GLU A 699 0.70 15.03 35.29
N LEU A 700 0.15 16.24 35.17
CA LEU A 700 -1.29 16.43 35.10
C LEU A 700 -1.88 15.74 33.85
N ILE A 701 -1.21 15.87 32.70
CA ILE A 701 -1.60 15.18 31.47
C ILE A 701 -1.56 13.66 31.64
N TYR A 702 -0.52 13.14 32.30
CA TYR A 702 -0.40 11.73 32.64
C TYR A 702 -1.59 11.24 33.49
N VAL A 703 -1.91 11.94 34.58
CA VAL A 703 -3.03 11.57 35.47
C VAL A 703 -4.37 11.60 34.73
N ILE A 704 -4.60 12.62 33.90
CA ILE A 704 -5.84 12.76 33.11
C ILE A 704 -6.00 11.58 32.15
N THR A 705 -4.92 11.06 31.57
CA THR A 705 -4.98 10.04 30.51
C THR A 705 -4.80 8.61 31.01
N LEU A 706 -4.39 8.43 32.26
CA LEU A 706 -4.18 7.11 32.88
C LEU A 706 -5.39 6.17 32.78
N PRO A 707 -6.65 6.58 33.06
CA PRO A 707 -7.82 5.70 32.89
C PRO A 707 -8.01 5.20 31.45
N ILE A 708 -7.76 6.06 30.46
CA ILE A 708 -7.85 5.72 29.03
C ILE A 708 -6.80 4.66 28.70
N ALA A 709 -5.55 4.89 29.13
CA ALA A 709 -4.44 3.98 28.88
C ALA A 709 -4.67 2.58 29.49
N ILE A 710 -5.16 2.51 30.73
CA ILE A 710 -5.45 1.24 31.43
C ILE A 710 -6.44 0.37 30.65
N ILE A 711 -7.48 0.98 30.08
CA ILE A 711 -8.50 0.26 29.32
C ILE A 711 -8.00 -0.12 27.93
N LEU A 712 -7.30 0.81 27.25
CA LEU A 712 -6.76 0.59 25.90
C LEU A 712 -5.70 -0.52 25.90
N PHE A 713 -4.78 -0.49 26.85
CA PHE A 713 -3.65 -1.42 26.96
C PHE A 713 -3.87 -2.53 27.99
N ARG A 714 -5.14 -2.87 28.29
CA ARG A 714 -5.51 -3.90 29.27
C ARG A 714 -4.87 -5.28 29.05
N PHE A 715 -4.36 -5.56 27.85
CA PHE A 715 -3.72 -6.84 27.52
C PHE A 715 -2.22 -6.89 27.88
N LEU A 716 -1.60 -5.73 28.15
CA LEU A 716 -0.21 -5.64 28.56
C LEU A 716 -0.06 -5.85 30.08
N PRO A 717 1.02 -6.50 30.55
CA PRO A 717 1.31 -6.64 31.97
C PRO A 717 1.33 -5.34 32.78
N ASP A 718 1.87 -4.25 32.22
CA ASP A 718 1.88 -2.91 32.83
C ASP A 718 0.57 -2.14 32.66
N ARG A 719 -0.41 -2.72 31.95
CA ARG A 719 -1.70 -2.11 31.59
C ARG A 719 -1.56 -0.75 30.90
N GLY A 720 -0.42 -0.43 30.29
CA GLY A 720 -0.17 0.87 29.67
C GLY A 720 -0.02 2.05 30.64
N ILE A 721 0.21 1.79 31.93
CA ILE A 721 0.50 2.84 32.93
C ILE A 721 1.65 3.73 32.43
N ILE A 722 2.73 3.14 31.95
CA ILE A 722 3.93 3.89 31.54
C ILE A 722 3.68 4.70 30.25
N PHE A 723 2.88 4.15 29.33
CA PHE A 723 2.54 4.82 28.07
C PHE A 723 1.51 5.93 28.20
N ALA A 724 0.81 6.04 29.35
CA ALA A 724 -0.25 7.03 29.52
C ALA A 724 0.26 8.47 29.30
N ARG A 725 1.48 8.79 29.75
CA ARG A 725 2.09 10.12 29.56
C ARG A 725 2.28 10.47 28.09
N THR A 726 2.87 9.56 27.31
CA THR A 726 3.06 9.73 25.86
C THR A 726 1.71 9.79 25.13
N LEU A 727 0.78 8.89 25.48
CA LEU A 727 -0.57 8.86 24.93
C LEU A 727 -1.30 10.19 25.19
N GLY A 728 -1.16 10.75 26.39
CA GLY A 728 -1.80 12.01 26.75
C GLY A 728 -1.30 13.20 25.94
N LEU A 729 0.02 13.35 25.81
CA LEU A 729 0.61 14.40 24.98
C LEU A 729 0.13 14.27 23.52
N LEU A 730 0.16 13.06 22.95
CA LEU A 730 -0.31 12.82 21.59
C LEU A 730 -1.80 13.11 21.40
N LEU A 731 -2.65 12.64 22.31
CA LEU A 731 -4.11 12.83 22.21
C LEU A 731 -4.49 14.31 22.30
N ILE A 732 -3.91 15.05 23.25
CA ILE A 732 -4.22 16.47 23.44
C ILE A 732 -3.71 17.29 22.25
N SER A 733 -2.48 17.03 21.78
CA SER A 733 -1.95 17.67 20.57
C SER A 733 -2.79 17.35 19.35
N TYR A 734 -3.25 16.10 19.20
CA TYR A 734 -4.09 15.69 18.08
C TYR A 734 -5.47 16.33 18.08
N LEU A 735 -6.14 16.36 19.24
CA LEU A 735 -7.41 17.06 19.37
C LEU A 735 -7.27 18.55 19.09
N SER A 736 -6.21 19.18 19.61
CA SER A 736 -5.93 20.61 19.36
C SER A 736 -5.70 20.87 17.87
N TRP A 737 -4.89 20.05 17.23
CA TRP A 737 -4.63 20.14 15.80
C TRP A 737 -5.89 19.95 14.96
N MET A 738 -6.69 18.92 15.28
CA MET A 738 -7.91 18.60 14.54
C MET A 738 -8.94 19.72 14.63
N LEU A 739 -9.12 20.33 15.80
CA LEU A 739 -10.04 21.46 15.97
C LEU A 739 -9.59 22.68 15.15
N VAL A 740 -8.29 22.94 15.07
CA VAL A 740 -7.74 24.06 14.29
C VAL A 740 -7.79 23.78 12.80
N ASN A 741 -7.43 22.57 12.36
CA ASN A 741 -7.42 22.17 10.95
C ASN A 741 -8.83 22.10 10.35
N LEU A 742 -9.85 21.88 11.19
CA LEU A 742 -11.26 21.98 10.81
C LEU A 742 -11.81 23.42 10.83
N ASN A 743 -10.95 24.42 11.05
CA ASN A 743 -11.31 25.84 11.19
C ASN A 743 -12.37 26.11 12.28
N LEU A 744 -12.43 25.27 13.33
CA LEU A 744 -13.38 25.45 14.44
C LEU A 744 -12.87 26.44 15.49
N MET A 745 -11.55 26.53 15.66
CA MET A 745 -10.88 27.40 16.63
C MET A 745 -9.49 27.79 16.13
N SER A 746 -8.91 28.87 16.65
CA SER A 746 -7.51 29.22 16.43
C SER A 746 -6.57 28.49 17.39
N PHE A 747 -5.35 28.21 16.93
CA PHE A 747 -4.32 27.57 17.74
C PHE A 747 -3.78 28.52 18.81
N GLY A 748 -3.95 28.11 20.06
CA GLY A 748 -3.57 28.87 21.24
C GLY A 748 -3.91 28.12 22.52
N ARG A 749 -3.85 28.81 23.66
CA ARG A 749 -4.09 28.20 24.96
C ARG A 749 -5.52 27.67 25.12
N GLU A 750 -6.50 28.35 24.54
CA GLU A 750 -7.91 28.02 24.68
C GLU A 750 -8.25 26.65 24.09
N VAL A 751 -7.84 26.39 22.84
CA VAL A 751 -8.08 25.10 22.19
C VAL A 751 -7.35 23.94 22.90
N ILE A 752 -6.18 24.21 23.48
CA ILE A 752 -5.44 23.22 24.28
C ILE A 752 -6.20 22.90 25.57
N VAL A 753 -6.70 23.92 26.28
CA VAL A 753 -7.50 23.73 27.51
C VAL A 753 -8.78 22.97 27.20
N ILE A 754 -9.45 23.28 26.09
CA ILE A 754 -10.63 22.53 25.63
C ILE A 754 -10.27 21.09 25.32
N SER A 755 -9.15 20.84 24.63
CA SER A 755 -8.67 19.49 24.31
C SER A 755 -8.35 18.69 25.57
N ILE A 756 -7.77 19.32 26.59
CA ILE A 756 -7.57 18.73 27.91
C ILE A 756 -8.91 18.44 28.58
N ALA A 757 -9.86 19.38 28.55
CA ALA A 757 -11.18 19.21 29.16
C ALA A 757 -11.98 18.08 28.51
N VAL A 758 -11.95 17.97 27.18
CA VAL A 758 -12.57 16.86 26.43
C VAL A 758 -11.90 15.53 26.78
N THR A 759 -10.56 15.49 26.83
CA THR A 759 -9.82 14.29 27.23
C THR A 759 -10.15 13.89 28.67
N ALA A 760 -10.22 14.86 29.59
CA ALA A 760 -10.59 14.64 30.99
C ALA A 760 -12.04 14.18 31.14
N LEU A 761 -12.98 14.71 30.34
CA LEU A 761 -14.36 14.26 30.32
C LEU A 761 -14.47 12.80 29.86
N VAL A 762 -13.83 12.46 28.73
CA VAL A 762 -13.82 11.08 28.20
C VAL A 762 -13.15 10.13 29.20
N SER A 763 -12.00 10.52 29.75
CA SER A 763 -11.29 9.77 30.78
C SER A 763 -12.12 9.58 32.04
N GLY A 764 -12.84 10.62 32.48
CA GLY A 764 -13.76 10.59 33.62
C GLY A 764 -14.97 9.69 33.40
N LEU A 765 -15.55 9.69 32.20
CA LEU A 765 -16.64 8.77 31.82
C LEU A 765 -16.16 7.31 31.81
N ILE A 766 -14.95 7.07 31.29
CA ILE A 766 -14.31 5.74 31.32
C ILE A 766 -14.05 5.32 32.77
N PHE A 767 -13.48 6.21 33.58
CA PHE A 767 -13.24 5.96 34.99
C PHE A 767 -14.54 5.64 35.73
N TRP A 768 -15.61 6.38 35.51
CA TRP A 768 -16.91 6.13 36.12
C TRP A 768 -17.49 4.76 35.71
N ARG A 769 -17.40 4.41 34.42
CA ARG A 769 -17.93 3.15 33.87
C ARG A 769 -17.15 1.91 34.31
N TYR A 770 -15.84 2.05 34.53
CA TYR A 770 -14.90 0.95 34.83
C TYR A 770 -14.17 1.14 36.17
N LYS A 771 -14.75 1.91 37.10
CA LYS A 771 -14.14 2.34 38.37
C LYS A 771 -13.48 1.21 39.14
N GLU A 772 -14.21 0.12 39.37
CA GLU A 772 -13.72 -1.05 40.12
C GLU A 772 -12.47 -1.67 39.47
N GLN A 773 -12.45 -1.78 38.14
CA GLN A 773 -11.33 -2.36 37.40
C GLN A 773 -10.10 -1.45 37.41
N ILE A 774 -10.30 -0.14 37.33
CA ILE A 774 -9.20 0.83 37.31
C ILE A 774 -8.59 0.96 38.71
N LEU A 775 -9.43 1.09 39.74
CA LEU A 775 -8.95 1.15 41.12
C LEU A 775 -8.25 -0.13 41.53
N SER A 776 -8.73 -1.31 41.10
CA SER A 776 -8.03 -2.57 41.36
C SER A 776 -6.65 -2.62 40.69
N VAL A 777 -6.54 -2.14 39.45
CA VAL A 777 -5.24 -2.08 38.75
C VAL A 777 -4.28 -1.13 39.46
N ILE A 778 -4.75 0.05 39.88
CA ILE A 778 -3.94 1.02 40.62
C ILE A 778 -3.48 0.44 41.95
N SER A 779 -4.37 -0.23 42.69
CA SER A 779 -4.02 -0.87 43.96
C SER A 779 -3.07 -2.06 43.79
N ASP A 780 -3.23 -2.85 42.74
CA ASP A 780 -2.40 -4.04 42.50
C ASP A 780 -1.01 -3.68 41.98
N GLN A 781 -0.91 -2.59 41.21
CA GLN A 781 0.31 -2.18 40.49
C GLN A 781 0.95 -0.90 41.08
N TRP A 782 0.58 -0.47 42.29
CA TRP A 782 1.08 0.79 42.88
C TRP A 782 2.61 0.87 42.89
N ARG A 783 3.31 -0.25 43.11
CA ARG A 783 4.78 -0.32 43.07
C ARG A 783 5.34 -0.06 41.69
N LEU A 784 4.67 -0.53 40.64
CA LEU A 784 5.07 -0.28 39.26
C LEU A 784 4.84 1.19 38.90
N ILE A 785 3.72 1.78 39.33
CA ILE A 785 3.45 3.22 39.18
C ILE A 785 4.56 4.04 39.85
N THR A 786 4.85 3.79 41.13
CA THR A 786 5.90 4.52 41.84
C THR A 786 7.27 4.33 41.18
N LEU A 787 7.59 3.11 40.73
CA LEU A 787 8.84 2.82 40.03
C LEU A 787 8.93 3.57 38.69
N SER A 788 7.88 3.56 37.88
CA SER A 788 7.87 4.25 36.59
C SER A 788 7.99 5.76 36.75
N GLU A 789 7.36 6.33 37.79
CA GLU A 789 7.48 7.74 38.13
C GLU A 789 8.89 8.11 38.58
N ILE A 790 9.48 7.34 39.51
CA ILE A 790 10.86 7.55 39.94
C ILE A 790 11.80 7.45 38.75
N LEU A 791 11.62 6.45 37.88
CA LEU A 791 12.44 6.27 36.69
C LEU A 791 12.31 7.45 35.73
N PHE A 792 11.09 7.89 35.41
CA PHE A 792 10.82 9.03 34.53
C PHE A 792 11.46 10.31 35.07
N ILE A 793 11.18 10.67 36.33
CA ILE A 793 11.69 11.88 36.97
C ILE A 793 13.21 11.83 37.06
N SER A 794 13.81 10.68 37.40
CA SER A 794 15.26 10.54 37.48
C SER A 794 15.94 10.72 36.12
N LEU A 795 15.36 10.16 35.06
CA LEU A 795 15.87 10.32 33.70
C LEU A 795 15.73 11.76 33.21
N PHE A 796 14.57 12.39 33.46
CA PHE A 796 14.33 13.78 33.12
C PHE A 796 15.32 14.72 33.84
N LEU A 797 15.44 14.60 35.17
CA LEU A 797 16.34 15.43 35.96
C LEU A 797 17.82 15.16 35.62
N GLY A 798 18.19 13.90 35.39
CA GLY A 798 19.54 13.53 34.99
C GLY A 798 19.91 14.15 33.65
N PHE A 799 19.02 14.09 32.66
CA PHE A 799 19.28 14.69 31.36
C PHE A 799 19.18 16.22 31.38
N LEU A 800 18.33 16.79 32.23
CA LEU A 800 18.30 18.22 32.50
C LEU A 800 19.62 18.72 33.09
N MET A 801 20.22 17.97 34.04
CA MET A 801 21.56 18.29 34.55
C MET A 801 22.62 18.29 33.45
N ILE A 802 22.58 17.32 32.52
CA ILE A 802 23.47 17.31 31.35
C ILE A 802 23.24 18.57 30.51
N ARG A 803 21.99 18.93 30.24
CA ARG A 803 21.64 20.12 29.45
C ARG A 803 22.07 21.43 30.11
N MET A 804 22.06 21.50 31.46
CA MET A 804 22.53 22.66 32.20
C MET A 804 24.02 22.98 31.99
N PHE A 805 24.85 22.02 31.59
CA PHE A 805 26.26 22.27 31.27
C PHE A 805 26.45 22.97 29.92
N ASN A 806 25.49 22.87 29.01
CA ASN A 806 25.54 23.53 27.71
C ASN A 806 24.13 23.96 27.25
N PRO A 807 23.46 24.90 27.94
CA PRO A 807 22.09 25.30 27.61
C PRO A 807 22.00 26.21 26.37
N ASP A 808 23.14 26.61 25.81
CA ASP A 808 23.23 27.48 24.65
C ASP A 808 22.59 26.83 23.41
N LEU A 809 21.97 27.68 22.58
CA LEU A 809 21.23 27.32 21.37
C LEU A 809 21.86 27.94 20.11
N TRP A 810 23.00 28.65 20.24
CA TRP A 810 23.62 29.38 19.13
C TRP A 810 25.13 29.11 18.95
N HIS A 811 25.73 28.20 19.73
CA HIS A 811 27.20 28.01 19.72
C HIS A 811 27.80 27.76 18.32
N PRO A 812 28.75 28.58 17.81
CA PRO A 812 29.21 28.52 16.40
C PRO A 812 29.76 27.15 15.95
N PHE A 813 30.40 26.40 16.86
CA PHE A 813 31.02 25.10 16.57
C PHE A 813 30.27 23.88 17.14
N ARG A 814 29.23 24.10 17.96
CA ARG A 814 28.52 23.04 18.74
C ARG A 814 27.00 23.25 18.79
N GLY A 815 26.51 24.27 18.10
CA GLY A 815 25.12 24.71 18.08
C GLY A 815 24.28 23.99 17.03
N GLY A 816 24.91 23.34 16.05
CA GLY A 816 24.20 22.53 15.05
C GLY A 816 23.11 23.33 14.34
N GLU A 817 21.94 22.72 14.21
CA GLU A 817 20.76 23.31 13.57
C GLU A 817 19.75 23.87 14.60
N LYS A 818 20.12 23.95 15.88
CA LYS A 818 19.26 24.50 16.96
C LYS A 818 18.64 25.86 16.65
N PRO A 819 19.31 26.80 15.94
CA PRO A 819 18.66 28.03 15.55
C PRO A 819 17.47 27.84 14.60
N MET A 820 17.57 26.91 13.66
CA MET A 820 16.49 26.52 12.76
C MET A 820 15.37 25.83 13.53
N ASP A 821 15.69 24.85 14.38
CA ASP A 821 14.69 24.17 15.23
C ASP A 821 13.97 25.15 16.16
N MET A 822 14.70 26.13 16.70
CA MET A 822 14.14 27.21 17.52
C MET A 822 13.22 28.11 16.71
N ALA A 823 13.56 28.40 15.45
CA ALA A 823 12.70 29.17 14.55
C ALA A 823 11.41 28.41 14.24
N TYR A 824 11.48 27.09 13.99
CA TYR A 824 10.31 26.24 13.76
C TYR A 824 9.44 26.09 15.00
N LEU A 825 10.01 25.84 16.17
CA LEU A 825 9.26 25.80 17.42
C LEU A 825 8.51 27.11 17.68
N GLN A 826 9.17 28.25 17.43
CA GLN A 826 8.52 29.56 17.56
C GLN A 826 7.42 29.77 16.52
N ALA A 827 7.65 29.38 15.26
CA ALA A 827 6.65 29.48 14.20
C ALA A 827 5.39 28.70 14.57
N VAL A 828 5.54 27.44 14.99
CA VAL A 828 4.42 26.58 15.40
C VAL A 828 3.71 27.13 16.64
N ALA A 829 4.44 27.56 17.66
CA ALA A 829 3.86 28.09 18.90
C ALA A 829 3.12 29.44 18.71
N ARG A 830 3.48 30.23 17.70
CA ARG A 830 2.86 31.53 17.39
C ARG A 830 1.77 31.48 16.33
N THR A 831 1.76 30.43 15.53
CA THR A 831 0.76 30.20 14.49
C THR A 831 -0.65 30.13 15.10
N SER A 832 -1.64 30.69 14.39
CA SER A 832 -3.07 30.61 14.73
C SER A 832 -3.84 29.62 13.85
N LEU A 833 -3.43 29.43 12.59
CA LEU A 833 -4.03 28.48 11.66
C LEU A 833 -2.95 27.56 11.10
N PHE A 834 -3.24 26.26 10.95
CA PHE A 834 -2.31 25.34 10.29
C PHE A 834 -2.57 25.30 8.77
N PRO A 835 -1.53 25.13 7.92
CA PRO A 835 -0.11 24.94 8.24
C PRO A 835 0.60 26.18 8.85
N PRO A 836 1.70 26.01 9.63
CA PRO A 836 2.42 27.12 10.24
C PRO A 836 3.00 28.08 9.19
N TYR A 837 3.19 29.34 9.57
CA TYR A 837 3.88 30.31 8.71
C TYR A 837 5.38 30.00 8.61
N ASP A 838 6.00 30.37 7.50
CA ASP A 838 7.44 30.22 7.29
C ASP A 838 8.22 31.24 8.14
N PRO A 839 9.16 30.79 9.01
CA PRO A 839 9.88 31.69 9.92
C PRO A 839 10.89 32.62 9.24
N TRP A 840 11.18 32.42 7.94
CA TRP A 840 12.13 33.22 7.17
C TRP A 840 11.48 34.35 6.37
N PHE A 841 10.29 34.78 6.79
CA PHE A 841 9.59 35.96 6.25
C PHE A 841 9.33 35.88 4.73
N SER A 842 9.17 34.67 4.18
CA SER A 842 8.87 34.46 2.76
C SER A 842 7.45 34.88 2.37
N GLY A 843 6.60 35.25 3.34
CA GLY A 843 5.16 35.46 3.14
C GLY A 843 4.38 34.16 2.95
N GLY A 844 5.04 33.01 3.14
CA GLY A 844 4.50 31.69 2.86
C GLY A 844 4.25 30.79 4.07
N ILE A 845 3.76 29.59 3.78
CA ILE A 845 3.59 28.50 4.74
C ILE A 845 4.89 27.69 4.85
N MET A 846 5.15 27.15 6.04
CA MET A 846 6.29 26.30 6.32
C MET A 846 6.11 24.92 5.67
N ASN A 847 6.89 24.62 4.63
CA ASN A 847 6.92 23.31 3.97
C ASN A 847 7.88 22.33 4.66
N TYR A 848 7.63 22.04 5.94
CA TYR A 848 8.45 21.14 6.75
C TYR A 848 7.60 20.35 7.77
N TYR A 849 8.12 19.23 8.27
CA TYR A 849 7.43 18.40 9.27
C TYR A 849 7.31 19.15 10.60
N TYR A 850 6.08 19.52 10.99
CA TYR A 850 5.86 20.36 12.18
C TYR A 850 5.24 19.65 13.39
N TRP A 851 4.87 18.36 13.25
CA TRP A 851 4.11 17.65 14.27
C TRP A 851 4.86 17.51 15.61
N GLY A 852 6.15 17.21 15.58
CA GLY A 852 6.97 17.14 16.80
C GLY A 852 7.01 18.47 17.55
N TYR A 853 7.20 19.58 16.82
CA TYR A 853 7.17 20.92 17.40
C TYR A 853 5.77 21.27 17.96
N LEU A 854 4.69 20.75 17.36
CA LEU A 854 3.34 20.91 17.90
C LEU A 854 3.17 20.20 19.25
N ILE A 855 3.68 18.97 19.38
CA ILE A 855 3.69 18.23 20.64
C ILE A 855 4.43 19.01 21.73
N VAL A 856 5.57 19.61 21.39
CA VAL A 856 6.34 20.46 22.31
C VAL A 856 5.63 21.79 22.61
N SER A 857 4.92 22.35 21.63
CA SER A 857 4.20 23.62 21.77
C SER A 857 3.02 23.55 22.75
N VAL A 858 2.41 22.37 22.94
CA VAL A 858 1.29 22.19 23.89
C VAL A 858 1.68 22.48 25.35
N PRO A 859 2.67 21.79 25.95
CA PRO A 859 3.14 22.10 27.30
C PRO A 859 3.76 23.51 27.39
N LEU A 860 4.40 23.98 26.31
CA LEU A 860 4.95 25.35 26.22
C LEU A 860 3.86 26.41 26.38
N LEU A 861 2.77 26.34 25.60
CA LEU A 861 1.70 27.34 25.60
C LEU A 861 0.83 27.27 26.86
N ILE A 862 0.58 26.09 27.40
CA ILE A 862 -0.24 25.99 28.63
C ILE A 862 0.51 26.49 29.88
N THR A 863 1.83 26.32 29.91
CA THR A 863 2.70 26.82 31.00
C THR A 863 3.18 28.25 30.76
N THR A 864 3.01 28.79 29.55
CA THR A 864 3.48 30.11 29.11
C THR A 864 5.00 30.29 29.23
N ILE A 865 5.76 29.19 29.23
CA ILE A 865 7.22 29.21 29.32
C ILE A 865 7.80 29.72 27.98
N PRO A 866 8.77 30.64 27.98
CA PRO A 866 9.40 31.11 26.76
C PRO A 866 10.03 29.98 25.92
N PRO A 867 9.97 30.05 24.59
CA PRO A 867 10.47 28.99 23.70
C PRO A 867 11.92 28.55 23.96
N HIS A 868 12.83 29.48 24.28
CA HIS A 868 14.23 29.16 24.58
C HIS A 868 14.40 28.32 25.85
N THR A 869 13.57 28.54 26.87
CA THR A 869 13.56 27.69 28.08
C THR A 869 12.84 26.38 27.81
N ALA A 870 11.70 26.42 27.13
CA ALA A 870 10.92 25.23 26.79
C ALA A 870 11.71 24.25 25.92
N PHE A 871 12.49 24.73 24.95
CA PHE A 871 13.39 23.90 24.13
C PHE A 871 14.36 23.09 25.00
N ASN A 872 14.97 23.74 25.99
CA ASN A 872 15.89 23.10 26.93
C ASN A 872 15.20 22.09 27.87
N LEU A 873 13.88 22.20 28.08
CA LEU A 873 13.07 21.26 28.86
C LEU A 873 12.46 20.13 28.00
N ALA A 874 12.22 20.40 26.72
CA ALA A 874 11.68 19.45 25.76
C ALA A 874 12.66 18.32 25.47
N VAL A 875 13.96 18.62 25.33
CA VAL A 875 14.99 17.59 25.09
C VAL A 875 15.04 16.54 26.22
N PRO A 876 15.17 16.90 27.51
CA PRO A 876 15.05 15.95 28.62
C PRO A 876 13.70 15.22 28.70
N LEU A 877 12.59 15.89 28.35
CA LEU A 877 11.26 15.27 28.31
C LEU A 877 11.24 14.14 27.28
N LEU A 878 11.65 14.41 26.05
CA LEU A 878 11.68 13.42 24.97
C LEU A 878 12.62 12.26 25.30
N PHE A 879 13.79 12.54 25.90
CA PHE A 879 14.70 11.50 26.39
C PHE A 879 14.01 10.59 27.43
N ALA A 880 13.37 11.18 28.43
CA ALA A 880 12.69 10.44 29.48
C ALA A 880 11.49 9.63 28.93
N LEU A 881 10.73 10.16 27.98
CA LEU A 881 9.65 9.45 27.30
C LEU A 881 10.16 8.28 26.45
N ALA A 882 11.23 8.48 25.67
CA ALA A 882 11.84 7.42 24.86
C ALA A 882 12.40 6.30 25.74
N ALA A 883 13.12 6.65 26.81
CA ALA A 883 13.67 5.71 27.77
C ALA A 883 12.59 4.93 28.53
N THR A 884 11.55 5.61 29.04
CA THR A 884 10.44 4.92 29.74
C THR A 884 9.57 4.10 28.80
N GLY A 885 9.41 4.52 27.54
CA GLY A 885 8.79 3.71 26.48
C GLY A 885 9.57 2.41 26.23
N ALA A 886 10.90 2.50 26.09
CA ALA A 886 11.77 1.33 25.97
C ALA A 886 11.68 0.41 27.20
N PHE A 887 11.66 0.98 28.41
CA PHE A 887 11.43 0.24 29.64
C PHE A 887 10.10 -0.53 29.59
N SER A 888 8.99 0.11 29.22
CA SER A 888 7.66 -0.52 29.16
C SER A 888 7.63 -1.67 28.16
N ILE A 889 8.19 -1.50 26.96
CA ILE A 889 8.22 -2.56 25.94
C ILE A 889 8.98 -3.76 26.45
N VAL A 890 10.21 -3.55 26.96
CA VAL A 890 11.06 -4.65 27.43
C VAL A 890 10.50 -5.29 28.70
N PHE A 891 9.95 -4.49 29.62
CA PHE A 891 9.26 -4.97 30.82
C PHE A 891 8.06 -5.85 30.47
N ASN A 892 7.21 -5.42 29.54
CA ASN A 892 6.02 -6.17 29.11
C ASN A 892 6.40 -7.48 28.40
N LEU A 893 7.44 -7.45 27.56
CA LEU A 893 7.99 -8.65 26.93
C LEU A 893 8.54 -9.63 27.98
N ALA A 894 9.39 -9.14 28.88
CA ALA A 894 10.04 -9.94 29.93
C ALA A 894 9.02 -10.54 30.91
N THR A 895 7.98 -9.78 31.29
CA THR A 895 6.94 -10.28 32.19
C THR A 895 6.12 -11.41 31.55
N LYS A 896 5.91 -11.34 30.24
CA LYS A 896 5.17 -12.36 29.49
C LYS A 896 5.99 -13.62 29.24
N THR A 897 7.31 -13.52 29.13
CA THR A 897 8.22 -14.67 28.98
C THR A 897 8.55 -15.37 30.29
N CYS A 898 8.70 -14.64 31.40
CA CYS A 898 9.11 -15.21 32.69
C CYS A 898 7.94 -15.73 33.56
N GLY A 899 6.67 -15.41 33.22
CA GLY A 899 5.49 -15.78 34.01
C GLY A 899 5.32 -14.98 35.31
N PRO A 900 4.15 -15.03 35.97
CA PRO A 900 3.94 -14.36 37.25
C PRO A 900 4.83 -14.98 38.34
N VAL A 901 5.51 -14.13 39.11
CA VAL A 901 6.49 -14.51 40.13
C VAL A 901 5.79 -15.27 41.27
N ASN A 902 5.81 -16.60 41.23
CA ASN A 902 5.60 -17.40 42.44
C ASN A 902 6.89 -17.45 43.24
N ARG A 903 6.80 -17.07 44.51
CA ARG A 903 7.82 -17.34 45.54
C ARG A 903 8.10 -18.85 45.53
N VAL A 904 9.34 -19.25 45.25
CA VAL A 904 10.16 -20.16 46.08
C VAL A 904 11.42 -20.61 45.32
N GLU A 905 12.46 -20.82 46.12
CA GLU A 905 13.69 -21.60 45.93
C GLU A 905 15.00 -20.92 45.48
N ASN A 906 15.84 -20.78 46.50
CA ASN A 906 17.28 -20.62 46.54
C ASN A 906 17.96 -21.80 45.84
N ASN A 907 18.69 -21.54 44.73
CA ASN A 907 19.92 -22.26 44.45
C ASN A 907 20.78 -21.58 43.36
N ARG A 908 21.95 -21.08 43.79
CA ARG A 908 23.29 -21.00 43.15
C ARG A 908 23.49 -20.83 41.62
N LYS A 909 22.54 -20.35 40.83
CA LYS A 909 22.78 -19.79 39.46
C LYS A 909 22.44 -18.30 39.39
N ALA A 910 23.12 -17.50 40.22
CA ALA A 910 22.69 -16.18 40.65
C ALA A 910 22.71 -15.06 39.59
N PHE A 911 23.48 -15.18 38.51
CA PHE A 911 23.60 -14.09 37.53
C PHE A 911 22.41 -14.04 36.54
N ILE A 912 21.97 -15.19 36.05
CA ILE A 912 20.83 -15.30 35.10
C ILE A 912 19.50 -14.99 35.81
N LYS A 913 19.32 -15.42 37.07
CA LYS A 913 18.12 -15.12 37.89
C LYS A 913 17.99 -13.63 38.30
N TYR A 914 19.09 -12.86 38.27
CA TYR A 914 19.07 -11.42 38.53
C TYR A 914 18.58 -10.62 37.31
N LEU A 915 18.91 -11.09 36.09
CA LEU A 915 18.36 -10.63 34.81
C LEU A 915 16.89 -11.04 34.60
N GLU A 916 16.42 -12.09 35.29
CA GLU A 916 15.04 -12.59 35.20
C GLU A 916 13.96 -11.70 35.84
N ARG A 917 14.33 -10.62 36.56
CA ARG A 917 13.32 -9.65 37.02
C ARG A 917 12.90 -8.77 35.84
N PRO A 918 11.62 -8.73 35.43
CA PRO A 918 11.18 -7.90 34.30
C PRO A 918 11.56 -6.42 34.43
N VAL A 919 11.66 -5.92 35.66
CA VAL A 919 12.17 -4.57 35.95
C VAL A 919 13.64 -4.41 35.56
N MET A 920 14.49 -5.38 35.87
CA MET A 920 15.91 -5.32 35.53
C MET A 920 16.10 -5.42 34.01
N ALA A 921 15.35 -6.32 33.36
CA ALA A 921 15.31 -6.39 31.90
C ALA A 921 14.87 -5.05 31.29
N GLY A 922 13.83 -4.42 31.85
CA GLY A 922 13.40 -3.08 31.47
C GLY A 922 14.52 -2.03 31.59
N ILE A 923 15.20 -1.95 32.74
CA ILE A 923 16.33 -1.02 32.97
C ILE A 923 17.46 -1.27 31.97
N ILE A 924 17.82 -2.53 31.74
CA ILE A 924 18.82 -2.90 30.75
C ILE A 924 18.38 -2.46 29.35
N GLY A 925 17.11 -2.66 29.01
CA GLY A 925 16.50 -2.15 27.78
C GLY A 925 16.68 -0.64 27.62
N VAL A 926 16.45 0.14 28.69
CA VAL A 926 16.74 1.58 28.70
C VAL A 926 18.21 1.86 28.41
N CYS A 927 19.13 1.16 29.08
CA CYS A 927 20.56 1.36 28.85
C CYS A 927 20.95 1.07 27.39
N PHE A 928 20.52 -0.05 26.82
CA PHE A 928 20.85 -0.40 25.43
C PHE A 928 20.26 0.58 24.42
N VAL A 929 19.02 1.03 24.60
CA VAL A 929 18.35 1.93 23.64
C VAL A 929 18.79 3.38 23.81
N ALA A 930 18.75 3.90 25.04
CA ALA A 930 18.91 5.32 25.30
C ALA A 930 20.37 5.75 25.56
N LEU A 931 21.26 4.83 25.94
CA LEU A 931 22.65 5.16 26.32
C LEU A 931 23.72 4.46 25.45
N ILE A 932 23.54 3.18 25.11
CA ILE A 932 24.58 2.33 24.47
C ILE A 932 24.16 1.84 23.07
N GLY A 933 23.42 2.66 22.32
CA GLY A 933 22.77 2.24 21.07
C GLY A 933 23.69 1.69 19.97
N ASN A 934 24.95 2.14 19.89
CA ASN A 934 25.92 1.73 18.86
C ASN A 934 27.19 1.06 19.41
N LEU A 935 27.28 0.83 20.73
CA LEU A 935 28.43 0.28 21.46
C LEU A 935 29.80 1.00 21.29
N ASP A 936 29.97 1.87 20.28
CA ASP A 936 31.21 2.59 20.00
C ASP A 936 31.62 3.51 21.16
N GLY A 937 30.67 4.24 21.75
CA GLY A 937 30.96 5.07 22.92
C GLY A 937 31.51 4.27 24.11
N MET A 938 30.97 3.06 24.35
CA MET A 938 31.48 2.15 25.38
C MET A 938 32.89 1.66 25.02
N LEU A 939 33.14 1.32 23.75
CA LEU A 939 34.46 0.94 23.28
C LEU A 939 35.48 2.08 23.44
N GLN A 940 35.12 3.33 23.14
CA GLN A 940 35.99 4.48 23.34
C GLN A 940 36.43 4.62 24.81
N ILE A 941 35.49 4.48 25.75
CA ILE A 941 35.77 4.55 27.19
C ILE A 941 36.65 3.38 27.64
N ILE A 942 36.35 2.15 27.22
CA ILE A 942 37.14 0.96 27.59
C ILE A 942 38.56 1.07 27.02
N THR A 943 38.70 1.48 25.75
CA THR A 943 39.99 1.58 25.07
C THR A 943 40.83 2.71 25.68
N ALA A 944 40.21 3.85 26.01
CA ALA A 944 40.86 4.92 26.73
C ALA A 944 41.31 4.49 28.14
N GLY A 945 40.43 3.80 28.89
CA GLY A 945 40.77 3.28 30.21
C GLY A 945 41.92 2.27 30.18
N LEU A 946 41.93 1.37 29.19
CA LEU A 946 43.03 0.44 28.97
C LEU A 946 44.33 1.16 28.60
N LYS A 947 44.26 2.20 27.75
CA LYS A 947 45.45 3.01 27.39
C LYS A 947 46.02 3.78 28.57
N VAL A 948 45.17 4.41 29.39
CA VAL A 948 45.58 5.08 30.64
C VAL A 948 46.21 4.08 31.62
N PHE A 949 45.69 2.85 31.67
CA PHE A 949 46.22 1.80 32.55
C PHE A 949 47.60 1.30 32.10
N TYR A 950 47.83 1.15 30.80
CA TYR A 950 49.11 0.68 30.24
C TYR A 950 50.16 1.79 30.07
N ASP A 951 49.74 3.02 29.86
CA ASP A 951 50.60 4.19 29.71
C ASP A 951 50.07 5.35 30.58
N PRO A 952 50.63 5.54 31.79
CA PRO A 952 50.25 6.63 32.69
C PRO A 952 50.49 8.04 32.11
N THR A 953 51.26 8.16 31.03
CA THR A 953 51.52 9.44 30.35
C THR A 953 50.51 9.75 29.24
N TYR A 954 49.59 8.82 28.96
CA TYR A 954 48.52 9.03 27.98
C TYR A 954 47.51 10.08 28.47
N LEU A 955 47.59 11.27 27.88
CA LEU A 955 46.59 12.32 28.03
C LEU A 955 45.33 11.96 27.24
N TYR A 956 44.26 11.63 27.95
CA TYR A 956 42.95 11.37 27.34
C TYR A 956 42.49 12.57 26.51
N SER A 957 42.41 12.40 25.19
CA SER A 957 42.06 13.45 24.23
C SER A 957 40.58 13.85 24.23
N GLY A 958 39.78 13.31 25.15
CA GLY A 958 38.33 13.49 25.20
C GLY A 958 37.56 12.42 24.44
N PHE A 959 36.25 12.38 24.66
CA PHE A 959 35.32 11.45 23.99
C PHE A 959 35.01 11.98 22.59
N ASP A 960 35.16 11.16 21.55
CA ASP A 960 34.85 11.54 20.17
C ASP A 960 33.39 11.24 19.85
N PHE A 961 32.55 12.25 20.07
CA PHE A 961 31.11 12.19 19.81
C PHE A 961 30.78 11.97 18.33
N TRP A 962 31.61 12.49 17.43
CA TRP A 962 31.36 12.42 15.99
C TRP A 962 31.66 11.05 15.43
N LYS A 963 32.70 10.38 15.93
CA LYS A 963 33.03 9.01 15.55
C LYS A 963 31.87 8.04 15.81
N SER A 964 31.23 8.16 16.96
CA SER A 964 30.04 7.36 17.29
C SER A 964 28.87 7.61 16.33
N SER A 965 28.74 8.82 15.76
CA SER A 965 27.69 9.12 14.77
C SER A 965 28.05 8.69 13.33
N ARG A 966 29.29 8.27 13.04
CA ARG A 966 29.80 8.08 11.66
C ARG A 966 30.12 6.61 11.37
N VAL A 967 29.14 5.73 11.58
CA VAL A 967 29.29 4.27 11.58
C VAL A 967 29.35 3.66 10.16
N ILE A 968 28.96 4.39 9.11
CA ILE A 968 28.90 3.88 7.73
C ILE A 968 30.06 4.48 6.91
N PRO A 969 31.10 3.72 6.55
CA PRO A 969 32.18 4.23 5.70
C PRO A 969 31.66 4.75 4.35
N PRO A 970 32.31 5.75 3.72
CA PRO A 970 31.84 6.37 2.48
C PRO A 970 31.54 5.38 1.34
N GLY A 971 32.28 4.25 1.26
CA GLY A 971 32.07 3.20 0.25
C GLY A 971 30.96 2.18 0.55
N LEU A 972 30.38 2.20 1.76
CA LEU A 972 29.38 1.25 2.24
C LEU A 972 27.93 1.78 2.17
N ALA A 973 27.74 3.04 1.74
CA ALA A 973 26.42 3.66 1.53
C ALA A 973 25.55 2.96 0.46
N VAL A 974 26.13 2.05 -0.32
CA VAL A 974 25.46 1.26 -1.37
C VAL A 974 24.90 -0.07 -0.82
N ILE A 975 25.19 -0.42 0.43
CA ILE A 975 24.88 -1.74 1.02
C ILE A 975 23.82 -1.58 2.14
N PRO A 976 22.79 -2.47 2.22
CA PRO A 976 21.76 -2.39 3.26
C PRO A 976 22.30 -2.44 4.70
N PHE A 977 21.61 -1.76 5.62
CA PHE A 977 21.95 -1.52 7.04
C PHE A 977 22.33 -2.78 7.85
N GLY A 978 21.93 -3.99 7.42
CA GLY A 978 22.25 -5.25 8.10
C GLY A 978 23.59 -5.89 7.73
N SER A 979 24.12 -5.63 6.54
CA SER A 979 25.35 -6.27 6.02
C SER A 979 26.60 -5.39 6.19
N ALA A 980 26.44 -4.08 6.36
CA ALA A 980 27.55 -3.15 6.55
C ALA A 980 28.32 -3.37 7.87
N PHE A 981 27.62 -3.78 8.93
CA PHE A 981 28.21 -4.00 10.27
C PHE A 981 29.25 -5.13 10.29
N TRP A 982 29.10 -6.14 9.42
CA TRP A 982 29.95 -7.34 9.40
C TRP A 982 31.13 -7.25 8.41
N MET A 983 31.10 -6.29 7.47
CA MET A 983 32.10 -6.18 6.39
C MET A 983 33.09 -5.01 6.57
N ALA A 984 32.99 -4.26 7.67
CA ALA A 984 33.78 -3.06 7.91
C ALA A 984 35.31 -3.30 8.04
N SER A 985 35.76 -4.52 8.29
CA SER A 985 37.18 -4.83 8.50
C SER A 985 38.00 -5.04 7.21
N GLY A 986 37.38 -4.98 6.03
CA GLY A 986 38.00 -5.39 4.76
C GLY A 986 38.41 -4.30 3.77
N TYR A 987 38.07 -3.02 4.00
CA TYR A 987 38.31 -1.96 3.01
C TYR A 987 39.47 -1.03 3.41
N SER A 988 40.54 -1.07 2.61
CA SER A 988 41.68 -0.16 2.70
C SER A 988 41.56 0.97 1.68
N GLY A 989 41.17 2.17 2.11
CA GLY A 989 41.05 3.39 1.30
C GLY A 989 40.82 4.64 2.19
N PRO A 990 41.09 5.87 1.71
CA PRO A 990 41.39 7.00 2.58
C PRO A 990 40.17 7.58 3.32
N SER A 991 40.43 7.94 4.59
CA SER A 991 39.54 8.46 5.65
C SER A 991 38.48 7.47 6.18
N ASP A 992 38.78 6.88 7.35
CA ASP A 992 37.91 6.00 8.15
C ASP A 992 36.62 6.67 8.67
N ILE A 993 36.31 7.89 8.24
CA ILE A 993 35.27 8.73 8.83
C ILE A 993 34.23 9.05 7.74
N SER A 994 33.03 8.50 7.89
CA SER A 994 31.87 8.85 7.07
C SER A 994 31.63 10.36 7.03
N TYR A 995 31.24 10.90 5.89
CA TYR A 995 30.66 12.25 5.82
C TYR A 995 29.21 12.30 6.32
N HIS A 996 28.55 11.14 6.44
CA HIS A 996 27.14 11.05 6.83
C HIS A 996 27.00 10.88 8.34
N ILE A 997 26.08 11.65 8.93
CA ILE A 997 25.72 11.56 10.35
C ILE A 997 24.61 10.50 10.48
N THR A 998 24.90 9.44 11.22
CA THR A 998 23.93 8.45 11.69
C THR A 998 23.61 8.73 13.15
N GLU A 999 22.38 9.13 13.39
CA GLU A 999 21.93 9.52 14.71
C GLU A 999 21.47 8.31 15.54
N PHE A 1000 22.15 8.07 16.66
CA PHE A 1000 21.71 7.13 17.70
C PHE A 1000 21.08 7.91 18.85
N PRO A 1001 20.10 7.34 19.59
CA PRO A 1001 19.33 8.07 20.58
C PRO A 1001 20.18 8.94 21.53
N PHE A 1002 21.20 8.36 22.18
CA PHE A 1002 22.06 9.13 23.09
C PHE A 1002 22.75 10.32 22.41
N PHE A 1003 23.25 10.14 21.18
CA PHE A 1003 23.88 11.20 20.40
C PHE A 1003 22.86 12.30 20.08
N SER A 1004 21.67 11.96 19.58
CA SER A 1004 20.64 12.96 19.23
C SER A 1004 20.21 13.78 20.45
N PHE A 1005 19.96 13.13 21.59
CA PHE A 1005 19.59 13.83 22.82
C PHE A 1005 20.73 14.69 23.38
N LEU A 1006 21.99 14.21 23.31
CA LEU A 1006 23.16 14.95 23.79
C LEU A 1006 23.49 16.14 22.88
N PHE A 1007 23.41 15.94 21.55
CA PHE A 1007 23.56 17.00 20.56
C PHE A 1007 22.47 18.05 20.74
N ALA A 1008 21.26 17.60 21.06
CA ALA A 1008 20.11 18.40 21.49
C ALA A 1008 19.52 19.30 20.40
N ASP A 1009 19.46 18.79 19.17
CA ASP A 1009 18.70 19.40 18.08
C ASP A 1009 17.28 18.82 18.12
N LEU A 1010 16.25 19.68 18.13
CA LEU A 1010 14.85 19.26 18.14
C LEU A 1010 14.39 19.00 16.70
N HIS A 1011 15.12 18.14 15.98
CA HIS A 1011 14.73 17.75 14.64
C HIS A 1011 13.43 16.95 14.63
N ALA A 1012 12.69 17.07 13.53
CA ALA A 1012 11.43 16.35 13.35
C ALA A 1012 11.55 14.82 13.36
N HIS A 1013 12.70 14.23 13.06
CA HIS A 1013 12.92 12.77 13.13
C HIS A 1013 13.31 12.27 14.53
N MET A 1014 13.80 13.16 15.40
CA MET A 1014 14.17 12.85 16.78
C MET A 1014 12.93 12.90 17.70
N MET A 1015 12.04 13.87 17.46
CA MET A 1015 10.75 14.01 18.13
C MET A 1015 9.73 13.01 17.61
#